data_AF-A0A8B8L604-F1
#
_entry.id   AF-A0A8B8L604-F1
#
_cell.length_a   1.000
_cell.length_b   1.000
_cell.length_c   1.000
_cell.angle_alpha   90.00
_cell.angle_beta   90.00
_cell.angle_gamma   90.00
#
_symmetry.space_group_name_H-M   'P 1'
#
loop_
_entity.id
_entity.type
_entity.pdbx_description
1 polymer ?
#
loop_
_entity_poly.entity_id
_entity_poly.type
_entity_poly.pdbx_seq_one_letter_code
_entity_poly.pdbx_strand_id
1 'polypeptide(L)'
;MEIAISPHKSQTPFRGSSSSSILSFFGCSFASKVRNWSNPVSRICCSSMEQRLKPKPKKIDYVERQVPVVDDTQIRKTSSSGLCSQIEKLVLCNRYREAMELFEILELEHDGFDVGGSTYDALVSACVSLRSIRGVKRLFNYMINSEFEPDLYMMNRVLLMHVKCGLMIDAHKMFDEMPEKDVVSWMTMIGGLVDSGNFSEAFRLFLCMWEEFNDGRSRTFATMIRASAGLGLIQVGRQIHSCALKRGVGDDNFVSCALIDMYSKCGSIEDAHCVFDQMPEKTTVGWNSIIAGYALHGYSEEALSMYYEMRDSGAKLDHFTISIVIRICARLASLEHAKQAHAALVRHGFGTDIVANTALVDFYSKWGRMEDARHVFDRMHRKNVISWNALIAGYGNHGQVAEAVEMFKQMLRERMIPNHVTFLAVLSACSYSGLSERGWEIFYSMSRDHKIKPRAMHYACMIELLGREGLLDEAYALIKSAPFKPTQNMWAALLTACRMHENLELGKLAAEKLYGMEPEKLCNYVLLLNIYSSSGKLKEAAGVLQTLKRKGLRMLPACSWIEVNKQPYAFLCGDKSHSQTKEIYQKVDNLMVEISKHGYIEENETLLPDVDEEEQRILKYHSEKLAIACGLINTPNWTPLQITQGHRVCGDCHSAIKLIAMVTGREIVVRDASRFHHFRNGSCSCGDYW
;
A
#
# COMPACT_ATOMS: atom_id res chain seq x y z
N MET A 1 -7.41 55.33 18.74
CA MET A 1 -8.52 55.45 19.69
C MET A 1 -8.84 54.04 20.18
N GLU A 2 -8.32 53.70 21.35
CA GLU A 2 -8.51 52.40 22.01
C GLU A 2 -9.95 52.27 22.50
N ILE A 3 -10.60 51.12 22.25
CA ILE A 3 -11.66 50.61 23.12
C ILE A 3 -11.53 49.08 23.23
N ALA A 4 -11.52 48.64 24.49
CA ALA A 4 -11.20 47.32 25.01
C ALA A 4 -12.21 46.21 24.66
N ILE A 5 -11.71 44.97 24.60
CA ILE A 5 -12.48 43.73 24.45
C ILE A 5 -12.57 43.04 25.82
N SER A 6 -13.80 42.77 26.27
CA SER A 6 -14.15 41.89 27.39
C SER A 6 -14.69 40.55 26.84
N PRO A 7 -14.40 39.39 27.46
CA PRO A 7 -14.87 38.10 26.94
C PRO A 7 -16.22 37.70 27.55
N HIS A 8 -17.25 37.57 26.70
CA HIS A 8 -18.52 36.97 27.07
C HIS A 8 -18.56 35.48 26.71
N LYS A 9 -18.81 34.68 27.76
CA LYS A 9 -19.20 33.27 27.76
C LYS A 9 -20.35 33.00 26.79
N SER A 10 -20.18 32.07 25.87
CA SER A 10 -21.26 31.52 25.05
C SER A 10 -21.70 30.14 25.59
N GLN A 11 -22.97 30.07 25.96
CA GLN A 11 -23.71 28.85 26.21
C GLN A 11 -24.10 28.20 24.87
N THR A 12 -23.84 26.91 24.74
CA THR A 12 -24.53 25.99 23.81
C THR A 12 -25.98 25.78 24.29
N PRO A 13 -26.98 25.53 23.42
CA PRO A 13 -27.13 24.18 22.84
C PRO A 13 -27.75 24.13 21.43
N PHE A 14 -27.32 23.17 20.60
CA PHE A 14 -28.23 22.51 19.66
C PHE A 14 -27.80 21.06 19.42
N ARG A 15 -28.77 20.17 19.66
CA ARG A 15 -28.72 18.72 19.43
C ARG A 15 -28.81 18.43 17.93
N GLY A 16 -27.90 17.60 17.43
CA GLY A 16 -28.04 16.86 16.17
C GLY A 16 -27.82 15.38 16.46
N SER A 17 -28.90 14.61 16.38
CA SER A 17 -28.95 13.16 16.60
C SER A 17 -28.19 12.41 15.50
N SER A 18 -27.19 11.62 15.88
CA SER A 18 -26.74 10.46 15.13
C SER A 18 -26.73 9.26 16.06
N SER A 19 -27.48 8.24 15.68
CA SER A 19 -27.66 6.98 16.40
C SER A 19 -26.40 6.13 16.29
N SER A 20 -25.48 6.29 17.23
CA SER A 20 -24.47 5.30 17.56
C SER A 20 -25.02 4.41 18.67
N SER A 21 -25.45 3.20 18.32
CA SER A 21 -25.74 2.13 19.29
C SER A 21 -24.44 1.74 20.00
N ILE A 22 -24.24 2.32 21.19
CA ILE A 22 -23.16 1.96 22.11
C ILE A 22 -23.47 0.55 22.62
N LEU A 23 -22.73 -0.45 22.12
CA LEU A 23 -22.66 -1.75 22.76
C LEU A 23 -21.80 -1.60 24.02
N SER A 24 -22.44 -1.35 25.16
CA SER A 24 -21.81 -1.38 26.47
C SER A 24 -21.53 -2.83 26.86
N PHE A 25 -20.32 -3.30 26.61
CA PHE A 25 -19.85 -4.62 27.05
C PHE A 25 -19.31 -4.55 28.49
N PHE A 26 -19.86 -5.40 29.36
CA PHE A 26 -19.54 -5.62 30.77
C PHE A 26 -19.50 -4.37 31.66
N GLY A 27 -20.61 -4.12 32.36
CA GLY A 27 -20.71 -3.09 33.38
C GLY A 27 -19.73 -3.31 34.54
N CYS A 28 -18.63 -2.55 34.54
CA CYS A 28 -17.81 -2.27 35.72
C CYS A 28 -17.12 -0.92 35.51
N SER A 29 -17.45 0.08 36.33
CA SER A 29 -16.68 1.32 36.43
C SER A 29 -15.50 1.11 37.37
N PHE A 30 -14.30 1.52 36.95
CA PHE A 30 -13.18 1.71 37.87
C PHE A 30 -12.37 2.93 37.46
N ALA A 31 -12.16 3.82 38.43
CA ALA A 31 -11.33 5.01 38.31
C ALA A 31 -9.84 4.65 38.50
N SER A 32 -9.00 4.92 37.50
CA SER A 32 -7.55 4.75 37.60
C SER A 32 -6.89 6.04 38.10
N LYS A 33 -6.28 5.99 39.28
CA LYS A 33 -5.27 6.97 39.71
C LYS A 33 -3.94 6.67 39.01
N VAL A 34 -3.48 7.61 38.20
CA VAL A 34 -2.14 7.61 37.59
C VAL A 34 -1.10 7.77 38.70
N ARG A 35 -0.15 6.83 38.82
CA ARG A 35 1.05 6.97 39.64
C ARG A 35 2.25 7.18 38.71
N ASN A 36 2.82 8.38 38.77
CA ASN A 36 4.12 8.69 38.15
C ASN A 36 5.22 7.91 38.85
N TRP A 37 6.01 7.15 38.09
CA TRP A 37 7.28 6.60 38.57
C TRP A 37 8.43 7.12 37.72
N SER A 38 9.34 7.79 38.41
CA SER A 38 10.60 8.34 37.94
C SER A 38 11.65 7.24 37.78
N ASN A 39 12.36 7.26 36.64
CA ASN A 39 13.57 6.48 36.38
C ASN A 39 14.63 6.67 37.47
N PRO A 40 15.41 5.61 37.73
CA PRO A 40 16.85 5.79 37.70
C PRO A 40 17.56 4.66 36.93
N VAL A 41 18.20 5.06 35.82
CA VAL A 41 19.28 4.31 35.19
C VAL A 41 20.49 4.36 36.13
N SER A 42 21.01 3.21 36.59
CA SER A 42 22.43 3.10 36.92
C SER A 42 22.96 1.66 36.97
N ARG A 43 24.08 1.50 36.26
CA ARG A 43 25.23 0.59 36.53
C ARG A 43 25.10 -0.90 36.21
N ILE A 44 25.57 -1.17 34.98
CA ILE A 44 26.45 -2.27 34.55
C ILE A 44 27.28 -2.88 35.69
N CYS A 45 27.33 -4.22 35.75
CA CYS A 45 28.56 -4.95 36.04
C CYS A 45 28.56 -6.33 35.38
N CYS A 46 29.48 -6.51 34.43
CA CYS A 46 29.88 -7.79 33.85
C CYS A 46 30.53 -8.68 34.92
N SER A 47 30.22 -9.97 34.90
CA SER A 47 31.17 -11.00 35.33
C SER A 47 31.14 -12.17 34.37
N SER A 48 32.27 -12.35 33.69
CA SER A 48 32.64 -13.53 32.91
C SER A 48 33.07 -14.65 33.85
N MET A 49 32.70 -15.90 33.56
CA MET A 49 33.65 -16.96 33.19
C MET A 49 32.98 -18.35 33.13
N GLU A 50 33.22 -18.99 31.98
CA GLU A 50 33.55 -20.41 31.78
C GLU A 50 32.62 -21.52 32.28
N GLN A 51 32.08 -22.31 31.33
CA GLN A 51 32.33 -23.75 31.31
C GLN A 51 32.04 -24.43 29.96
N ARG A 52 33.14 -24.84 29.31
CA ARG A 52 33.43 -26.13 28.65
C ARG A 52 32.45 -26.74 27.62
N LEU A 53 32.91 -26.67 26.37
CA LEU A 53 32.62 -27.56 25.23
C LEU A 53 32.82 -29.06 25.54
N LYS A 54 31.86 -29.91 25.15
CA LYS A 54 32.03 -31.31 24.63
C LYS A 54 30.76 -31.72 23.82
N PRO A 55 30.70 -32.87 23.11
CA PRO A 55 31.07 -33.04 21.70
C PRO A 55 29.90 -33.50 20.79
N LYS A 56 30.06 -33.37 19.46
CA LYS A 56 29.19 -34.01 18.46
C LYS A 56 29.33 -35.54 18.46
N PRO A 57 28.23 -36.28 18.30
CA PRO A 57 28.20 -37.42 17.37
C PRO A 57 26.88 -37.43 16.55
N LYS A 58 26.73 -38.04 15.38
CA LYS A 58 27.57 -38.72 14.39
C LYS A 58 26.75 -38.68 13.08
N LYS A 59 27.41 -38.59 11.92
CA LYS A 59 26.78 -38.75 10.61
C LYS A 59 26.15 -40.14 10.51
N ILE A 60 24.89 -40.20 10.08
CA ILE A 60 24.27 -41.43 9.57
C ILE A 60 24.48 -41.40 8.05
N ASP A 61 25.18 -42.42 7.55
CA ASP A 61 25.40 -42.63 6.13
C ASP A 61 24.06 -42.95 5.44
N TYR A 62 23.75 -42.19 4.40
CA TYR A 62 22.65 -42.48 3.49
C TYR A 62 23.03 -43.69 2.64
N VAL A 63 22.41 -44.83 2.91
CA VAL A 63 22.35 -45.95 1.97
C VAL A 63 21.28 -45.61 0.94
N GLU A 64 21.69 -45.34 -0.30
CA GLU A 64 20.78 -45.29 -1.45
C GLU A 64 20.05 -46.64 -1.57
N ARG A 65 18.77 -46.67 -1.22
CA ARG A 65 17.87 -47.72 -1.69
C ARG A 65 17.45 -47.36 -3.11
N GLN A 66 17.89 -48.17 -4.06
CA GLN A 66 17.36 -48.20 -5.41
C GLN A 66 15.83 -48.29 -5.35
N VAL A 67 15.17 -47.30 -5.94
CA VAL A 67 13.74 -47.30 -6.23
C VAL A 67 13.49 -48.38 -7.30
N PRO A 68 12.57 -49.33 -7.13
CA PRO A 68 12.17 -50.18 -8.24
C PRO A 68 11.46 -49.29 -9.25
N VAL A 69 11.98 -49.23 -10.47
CA VAL A 69 11.26 -48.74 -11.64
C VAL A 69 10.02 -49.62 -11.79
N VAL A 70 8.85 -49.05 -11.51
CA VAL A 70 7.58 -49.71 -11.81
C VAL A 70 7.26 -49.41 -13.25
N ASP A 71 7.25 -50.48 -14.03
CA ASP A 71 6.90 -50.56 -15.43
C ASP A 71 5.47 -50.05 -15.64
N ASP A 72 5.32 -49.14 -16.61
CA ASP A 72 4.03 -48.69 -17.13
C ASP A 72 3.31 -49.88 -17.78
N THR A 73 1.98 -49.83 -17.78
CA THR A 73 1.04 -50.79 -18.42
C THR A 73 0.74 -52.08 -17.66
N GLN A 74 -0.21 -52.03 -16.71
CA GLN A 74 -1.34 -53.00 -16.63
C GLN A 74 -2.53 -52.38 -15.89
N ILE A 75 -3.57 -52.01 -16.63
CA ILE A 75 -4.93 -51.80 -16.12
C ILE A 75 -5.44 -53.18 -15.66
N ARG A 76 -5.20 -53.52 -14.39
CA ARG A 76 -5.90 -54.59 -13.68
C ARG A 76 -7.02 -53.95 -12.88
N LYS A 77 -8.24 -54.49 -12.98
CA LYS A 77 -9.41 -54.14 -12.17
C LYS A 77 -9.01 -54.03 -10.70
N THR A 78 -8.70 -52.83 -10.24
CA THR A 78 -8.42 -52.51 -8.84
C THR A 78 -9.75 -52.45 -8.14
N SER A 79 -9.91 -53.22 -7.05
CA SER A 79 -11.06 -53.07 -6.16
C SER A 79 -11.09 -51.65 -5.57
N SER A 80 -12.27 -51.15 -5.22
CA SER A 80 -12.48 -49.83 -4.60
C SER A 80 -11.63 -49.61 -3.34
N SER A 81 -11.41 -50.66 -2.53
CA SER A 81 -10.46 -50.65 -1.41
C SER A 81 -9.01 -50.31 -1.83
N GLY A 82 -8.60 -50.75 -3.02
CA GLY A 82 -7.31 -50.40 -3.61
C GLY A 82 -7.22 -48.95 -4.05
N LEU A 83 -8.30 -48.36 -4.59
CA LEU A 83 -8.35 -46.94 -4.96
C LEU A 83 -8.35 -46.03 -3.73
N CYS A 84 -9.16 -46.35 -2.71
CA CYS A 84 -9.19 -45.62 -1.43
C CYS A 84 -7.81 -45.59 -0.76
N SER A 85 -7.12 -46.73 -0.68
CA SER A 85 -5.77 -46.81 -0.11
C SER A 85 -4.73 -46.01 -0.93
N GLN A 86 -4.88 -45.97 -2.25
CA GLN A 86 -4.01 -45.16 -3.12
C GLN A 86 -4.24 -43.66 -2.92
N ILE A 87 -5.49 -43.21 -2.81
CA ILE A 87 -5.84 -41.82 -2.50
C ILE A 87 -5.20 -41.40 -1.17
N GLU A 88 -5.38 -42.19 -0.12
CA GLU A 88 -4.79 -41.92 1.21
C GLU A 88 -3.26 -41.80 1.12
N LYS A 89 -2.60 -42.73 0.41
CA LYS A 89 -1.15 -42.71 0.22
C LYS A 89 -0.67 -41.48 -0.57
N LEU A 90 -1.39 -41.07 -1.61
CA LEU A 90 -1.03 -39.88 -2.40
C LEU A 90 -1.14 -38.59 -1.58
N VAL A 91 -2.17 -38.47 -0.75
CA VAL A 91 -2.35 -37.33 0.15
C VAL A 91 -1.22 -37.28 1.20
N LEU A 92 -0.82 -38.43 1.77
CA LEU A 92 0.34 -38.52 2.66
C LEU A 92 1.65 -38.08 1.99
N CYS A 93 1.77 -38.29 0.67
CA CYS A 93 2.90 -37.80 -0.12
C CYS A 93 2.74 -36.36 -0.64
N ASN A 94 1.74 -35.61 -0.18
CA ASN A 94 1.39 -34.25 -0.64
C ASN A 94 1.07 -34.15 -2.16
N ARG A 95 0.71 -35.26 -2.80
CA ARG A 95 0.32 -35.34 -4.23
C ARG A 95 -1.19 -35.12 -4.38
N TYR A 96 -1.67 -33.97 -3.93
CA TYR A 96 -3.11 -33.71 -3.79
C TYR A 96 -3.88 -33.69 -5.12
N ARG A 97 -3.26 -33.20 -6.21
CA ARG A 97 -3.93 -33.14 -7.52
C ARG A 97 -4.25 -34.54 -8.05
N GLU A 98 -3.29 -35.43 -7.95
CA GLU A 98 -3.44 -36.82 -8.41
C GLU A 98 -4.43 -37.59 -7.52
N ALA A 99 -4.43 -37.32 -6.21
CA ALA A 99 -5.46 -37.85 -5.31
C ALA A 99 -6.87 -37.42 -5.73
N MET A 100 -7.04 -36.15 -6.15
CA MET A 100 -8.32 -35.67 -6.67
C MET A 100 -8.68 -36.24 -8.04
N GLU A 101 -7.70 -36.57 -8.89
CA GLU A 101 -7.93 -37.27 -10.16
C GLU A 101 -8.42 -38.70 -9.91
N LEU A 102 -7.80 -39.43 -8.97
CA LEU A 102 -8.28 -40.75 -8.55
C LEU A 102 -9.68 -40.69 -7.91
N PHE A 103 -10.01 -39.61 -7.21
CA PHE A 103 -11.38 -39.40 -6.72
C PHE A 103 -12.40 -39.22 -7.86
N GLU A 104 -12.02 -38.60 -8.98
CA GLU A 104 -12.93 -38.53 -10.14
C GLU A 104 -13.26 -39.91 -10.70
N ILE A 105 -12.27 -40.82 -10.69
CA ILE A 105 -12.45 -42.20 -11.13
C ILE A 105 -13.36 -42.94 -10.15
N LEU A 106 -13.13 -42.77 -8.84
CA LEU A 106 -13.95 -43.36 -7.78
C LEU A 106 -15.42 -42.90 -7.86
N GLU A 107 -15.67 -41.63 -8.18
CA GLU A 107 -17.02 -41.07 -8.36
C GLU A 107 -17.74 -41.68 -9.57
N LEU A 108 -17.02 -42.00 -10.65
CA LEU A 108 -17.57 -42.58 -11.87
C LEU A 108 -17.92 -44.07 -11.74
N GLU A 109 -17.30 -44.80 -10.80
CA GLU A 109 -17.50 -46.24 -10.65
C GLU A 109 -18.83 -46.64 -9.99
N HIS A 110 -19.63 -45.67 -9.50
CA HIS A 110 -21.08 -45.70 -9.19
C HIS A 110 -21.74 -46.95 -8.57
N ASP A 111 -21.01 -47.94 -8.10
CA ASP A 111 -21.54 -49.02 -7.26
C ASP A 111 -21.46 -48.57 -5.80
N GLY A 112 -22.55 -48.77 -5.05
CA GLY A 112 -22.73 -48.36 -3.65
C GLY A 112 -21.76 -49.03 -2.68
N PHE A 113 -20.48 -48.65 -2.77
CA PHE A 113 -19.41 -49.14 -1.92
C PHE A 113 -19.14 -48.17 -0.77
N ASP A 114 -18.93 -48.73 0.42
CA ASP A 114 -18.66 -47.98 1.64
C ASP A 114 -17.25 -47.37 1.60
N VAL A 115 -17.18 -46.05 1.34
CA VAL A 115 -15.94 -45.28 1.43
C VAL A 115 -15.68 -44.97 2.90
N GLY A 116 -14.60 -45.50 3.45
CA GLY A 116 -14.24 -45.29 4.85
C GLY A 116 -13.92 -43.82 5.18
N GLY A 117 -14.15 -43.44 6.45
CA GLY A 117 -13.88 -42.08 6.95
C GLY A 117 -12.43 -41.60 6.76
N SER A 118 -11.44 -42.50 6.71
CA SER A 118 -10.04 -42.17 6.42
C SER A 118 -9.82 -41.62 5.01
N THR A 119 -10.54 -42.18 4.04
CA THR A 119 -10.48 -41.73 2.64
C THR A 119 -11.16 -40.38 2.50
N TYR A 120 -12.29 -40.16 3.17
CA TYR A 120 -12.92 -38.83 3.23
C TYR A 120 -12.00 -37.78 3.87
N ASP A 121 -11.31 -38.10 4.97
CA ASP A 121 -10.37 -37.17 5.60
C ASP A 121 -9.18 -36.80 4.69
N ALA A 122 -8.68 -37.79 3.93
CA ALA A 122 -7.63 -37.57 2.95
C ALA A 122 -8.10 -36.64 1.82
N LEU A 123 -9.32 -36.86 1.30
CA LEU A 123 -9.91 -36.01 0.25
C LEU A 123 -10.21 -34.60 0.75
N VAL A 124 -10.70 -34.44 1.98
CA VAL A 124 -10.86 -33.13 2.65
C VAL A 124 -9.50 -32.41 2.71
N SER A 125 -8.43 -33.11 3.10
CA SER A 125 -7.08 -32.54 3.15
C SER A 125 -6.57 -32.10 1.77
N ALA A 126 -6.84 -32.88 0.74
CA ALA A 126 -6.51 -32.53 -0.64
C ALA A 126 -7.28 -31.29 -1.10
N CYS A 127 -8.59 -31.22 -0.85
CA CYS A 127 -9.41 -30.05 -1.16
C CYS A 127 -8.95 -28.78 -0.44
N VAL A 128 -8.62 -28.87 0.86
CA VAL A 128 -8.10 -27.74 1.65
C VAL A 128 -6.77 -27.24 1.10
N SER A 129 -5.88 -28.15 0.74
CA SER A 129 -4.53 -27.83 0.25
C SER A 129 -4.56 -27.21 -1.16
N LEU A 130 -5.45 -27.72 -2.02
CA LEU A 130 -5.65 -27.21 -3.38
C LEU A 130 -6.53 -25.95 -3.43
N ARG A 131 -7.29 -25.64 -2.37
CA ARG A 131 -8.34 -24.61 -2.32
C ARG A 131 -9.33 -24.72 -3.49
N SER A 132 -9.70 -25.96 -3.84
CA SER A 132 -10.53 -26.26 -5.02
C SER A 132 -12.02 -26.20 -4.70
N ILE A 133 -12.71 -25.12 -5.08
CA ILE A 133 -14.17 -24.98 -4.92
C ILE A 133 -14.93 -26.13 -5.60
N ARG A 134 -14.48 -26.58 -6.78
CA ARG A 134 -15.10 -27.69 -7.51
C ARG A 134 -14.93 -29.01 -6.75
N GLY A 135 -13.75 -29.24 -6.16
CA GLY A 135 -13.47 -30.42 -5.35
C GLY A 135 -14.37 -30.49 -4.12
N VAL A 136 -14.52 -29.37 -3.41
CA VAL A 136 -15.40 -29.27 -2.22
C VAL A 136 -16.84 -29.68 -2.55
N LYS A 137 -17.42 -29.10 -3.60
CA LYS A 137 -18.82 -29.39 -3.97
C LYS A 137 -19.05 -30.85 -4.36
N ARG A 138 -18.10 -31.44 -5.10
CA ARG A 138 -18.18 -32.85 -5.50
C ARG A 138 -18.07 -33.77 -4.30
N LEU A 139 -17.05 -33.57 -3.47
CA LEU A 139 -16.83 -34.39 -2.28
C LEU A 139 -18.03 -34.31 -1.32
N PHE A 140 -18.55 -33.12 -1.07
CA PHE A 140 -19.70 -32.92 -0.19
C PHE A 140 -20.98 -33.57 -0.73
N ASN A 141 -21.27 -33.40 -2.04
CA ASN A 141 -22.41 -34.08 -2.66
C ASN A 141 -22.25 -35.61 -2.64
N TYR A 142 -21.04 -36.12 -2.87
CA TYR A 142 -20.76 -37.55 -2.82
C TYR A 142 -20.97 -38.11 -1.41
N MET A 143 -20.53 -37.40 -0.36
CA MET A 143 -20.79 -37.79 1.03
C MET A 143 -22.29 -37.87 1.34
N ILE A 144 -23.08 -36.88 0.90
CA ILE A 144 -24.54 -36.86 1.10
C ILE A 144 -25.22 -38.02 0.34
N ASN A 145 -24.83 -38.27 -0.91
CA ASN A 145 -25.41 -39.31 -1.74
C ASN A 145 -25.06 -40.73 -1.28
N SER A 146 -23.97 -40.90 -0.53
CA SER A 146 -23.49 -42.20 -0.05
C SER A 146 -24.11 -42.61 1.29
N GLU A 147 -25.09 -41.85 1.81
CA GLU A 147 -25.71 -42.05 3.14
C GLU A 147 -24.69 -42.14 4.29
N PHE A 148 -23.50 -41.56 4.10
CA PHE A 148 -22.47 -41.53 5.13
C PHE A 148 -22.88 -40.57 6.24
N GLU A 149 -23.01 -41.06 7.47
CA GLU A 149 -23.27 -40.23 8.65
C GLU A 149 -21.95 -39.74 9.25
N PRO A 150 -21.53 -38.47 9.00
CA PRO A 150 -20.28 -37.97 9.54
C PRO A 150 -20.39 -37.80 11.06
N ASP A 151 -19.38 -38.29 11.78
CA ASP A 151 -19.20 -37.97 13.19
C ASP A 151 -18.80 -36.48 13.37
N LEU A 152 -18.81 -35.99 14.61
CA LEU A 152 -18.46 -34.61 14.93
C LEU A 152 -17.07 -34.20 14.40
N TYR A 153 -16.12 -35.14 14.42
CA TYR A 153 -14.78 -34.94 13.87
C TYR A 153 -14.84 -34.66 12.36
N MET A 154 -15.51 -35.52 11.60
CA MET A 154 -15.65 -35.35 10.16
C MET A 154 -16.46 -34.11 9.80
N MET A 155 -17.52 -33.79 10.55
CA MET A 155 -18.25 -32.52 10.37
C MET A 155 -17.32 -31.31 10.55
N ASN A 156 -16.49 -31.28 11.59
CA ASN A 156 -15.51 -30.22 11.80
C ASN A 156 -14.49 -30.11 10.65
N ARG A 157 -14.08 -31.24 10.07
CA ARG A 157 -13.16 -31.30 8.93
C ARG A 157 -13.78 -30.79 7.64
N VAL A 158 -15.00 -31.19 7.34
CA VAL A 158 -15.77 -30.71 6.17
C VAL A 158 -16.11 -29.21 6.33
N LEU A 159 -16.40 -28.75 7.55
CA LEU A 159 -16.61 -27.34 7.85
C LEU A 159 -15.34 -26.51 7.56
N LEU A 160 -14.18 -26.98 8.05
CA LEU A 160 -12.87 -26.36 7.76
C LEU A 160 -12.59 -26.29 6.26
N MET A 161 -12.97 -27.33 5.50
CA MET A 161 -12.81 -27.35 4.05
C MET A 161 -13.63 -26.27 3.36
N HIS A 162 -14.91 -26.09 3.72
CA HIS A 162 -15.75 -25.03 3.17
C HIS A 162 -15.18 -23.64 3.51
N VAL A 163 -14.78 -23.42 4.76
CA VAL A 163 -14.15 -22.18 5.22
C VAL A 163 -12.86 -21.87 4.44
N LYS A 164 -11.92 -22.83 4.34
CA LYS A 164 -10.62 -22.61 3.67
C LYS A 164 -10.73 -22.44 2.16
N CYS A 165 -11.80 -22.95 1.54
CA CYS A 165 -12.10 -22.73 0.12
C CYS A 165 -12.96 -21.49 -0.15
N GLY A 166 -13.30 -20.70 0.87
CA GLY A 166 -14.04 -19.44 0.75
C GLY A 166 -15.55 -19.59 0.56
N LEU A 167 -16.11 -20.78 0.78
CA LEU A 167 -17.56 -21.05 0.72
C LEU A 167 -18.22 -20.73 2.06
N MET A 168 -18.13 -19.48 2.53
CA MET A 168 -18.60 -19.10 3.87
C MET A 168 -20.10 -19.25 4.06
N ILE A 169 -20.92 -19.06 3.02
CA ILE A 169 -22.38 -19.20 3.11
C ILE A 169 -22.76 -20.66 3.36
N ASP A 170 -22.18 -21.57 2.56
CA ASP A 170 -22.39 -23.01 2.71
C ASP A 170 -21.87 -23.50 4.07
N ALA A 171 -20.71 -22.97 4.51
CA ALA A 171 -20.15 -23.28 5.84
C ALA A 171 -21.06 -22.84 6.99
N HIS A 172 -21.70 -21.66 6.90
CA HIS A 172 -22.65 -21.20 7.93
C HIS A 172 -23.88 -22.09 7.99
N LYS A 173 -24.46 -22.41 6.83
CA LYS A 173 -25.62 -23.30 6.78
C LYS A 173 -25.30 -24.66 7.38
N MET A 174 -24.16 -25.24 7.00
CA MET A 174 -23.69 -26.51 7.56
C MET A 174 -23.49 -26.40 9.07
N PHE A 175 -22.84 -25.33 9.55
CA PHE A 175 -22.63 -25.11 10.98
C PHE A 175 -23.96 -25.07 11.74
N ASP A 176 -24.95 -24.32 11.27
CA ASP A 176 -26.27 -24.24 11.92
C ASP A 176 -26.94 -25.63 12.00
N GLU A 177 -26.83 -26.42 10.93
CA GLU A 177 -27.39 -27.78 10.81
C GLU A 177 -26.63 -28.86 11.61
N MET A 178 -25.43 -28.57 12.16
CA MET A 178 -24.66 -29.55 12.95
C MET A 178 -25.44 -29.97 14.23
N PRO A 179 -25.67 -31.28 14.47
CA PRO A 179 -26.41 -31.78 15.64
C PRO A 179 -25.72 -31.46 16.96
N GLU A 180 -24.40 -31.60 17.00
CA GLU A 180 -23.55 -31.23 18.12
C GLU A 180 -22.46 -30.27 17.64
N LYS A 181 -22.07 -29.33 18.49
CA LYS A 181 -21.03 -28.33 18.21
C LYS A 181 -20.06 -28.32 19.37
N ASP A 182 -18.77 -28.37 19.08
CA ASP A 182 -17.72 -28.20 20.08
C ASP A 182 -16.94 -26.90 19.83
N VAL A 183 -16.00 -26.60 20.73
CA VAL A 183 -15.14 -25.41 20.61
C VAL A 183 -14.41 -25.38 19.25
N VAL A 184 -14.11 -26.54 18.65
CA VAL A 184 -13.45 -26.61 17.33
C VAL A 184 -14.41 -26.18 16.22
N SER A 185 -15.68 -26.59 16.25
CA SER A 185 -16.73 -26.15 15.32
C SER A 185 -16.85 -24.61 15.35
N TRP A 186 -17.04 -24.06 16.55
CA TRP A 186 -17.19 -22.61 16.76
C TRP A 186 -15.94 -21.83 16.32
N MET A 187 -14.74 -22.27 16.71
CA MET A 187 -13.50 -21.59 16.34
C MET A 187 -13.18 -21.67 14.85
N THR A 188 -13.57 -22.75 14.18
CA THR A 188 -13.41 -22.87 12.72
C THR A 188 -14.27 -21.84 11.99
N MET A 189 -15.51 -21.64 12.45
CA MET A 189 -16.41 -20.62 11.89
C MET A 189 -15.95 -19.20 12.21
N ILE A 190 -15.64 -18.91 13.48
CA ILE A 190 -15.16 -17.60 13.91
C ILE A 190 -13.87 -17.24 13.15
N GLY A 191 -12.90 -18.15 13.07
CA GLY A 191 -11.67 -17.94 12.32
C GLY A 191 -11.92 -17.69 10.83
N GLY A 192 -12.83 -18.44 10.21
CA GLY A 192 -13.25 -18.24 8.82
C GLY A 192 -13.90 -16.88 8.58
N LEU A 193 -14.79 -16.46 9.48
CA LEU A 193 -15.44 -15.15 9.44
C LEU A 193 -14.42 -14.02 9.54
N VAL A 194 -13.47 -14.11 10.48
CA VAL A 194 -12.39 -13.13 10.64
C VAL A 194 -11.49 -13.10 9.40
N ASP A 195 -11.13 -14.25 8.84
CA ASP A 195 -10.33 -14.33 7.61
C ASP A 195 -11.09 -13.76 6.39
N SER A 196 -12.43 -13.86 6.37
CA SER A 196 -13.29 -13.29 5.32
C SER A 196 -13.64 -11.81 5.52
N GLY A 197 -13.26 -11.21 6.66
CA GLY A 197 -13.52 -9.81 6.99
C GLY A 197 -14.90 -9.52 7.60
N ASN A 198 -15.71 -10.55 7.87
CA ASN A 198 -17.03 -10.39 8.50
C ASN A 198 -16.91 -10.43 10.03
N PHE A 199 -16.31 -9.39 10.60
CA PHE A 199 -15.93 -9.32 12.01
C PHE A 199 -17.13 -9.22 12.97
N SER A 200 -18.20 -8.52 12.57
CA SER A 200 -19.39 -8.37 13.42
C SER A 200 -20.05 -9.71 13.74
N GLU A 201 -20.17 -10.56 12.73
CA GLU A 201 -20.72 -11.90 12.90
C GLU A 201 -19.76 -12.81 13.69
N ALA A 202 -18.45 -12.64 13.49
CA ALA A 202 -17.46 -13.34 14.32
C ALA A 202 -17.62 -13.01 15.81
N PHE A 203 -17.87 -11.74 16.16
CA PHE A 203 -18.16 -11.33 17.54
C PHE A 203 -19.47 -11.92 18.07
N ARG A 204 -20.52 -11.98 17.25
CA ARG A 204 -21.78 -12.61 17.64
C ARG A 204 -21.59 -14.09 17.98
N LEU A 205 -20.95 -14.86 17.09
CA LEU A 205 -20.69 -16.29 17.34
C LEU A 205 -19.74 -16.49 18.52
N PHE A 206 -18.74 -15.62 18.70
CA PHE A 206 -17.86 -15.68 19.86
C PHE A 206 -18.62 -15.52 21.18
N LEU A 207 -19.59 -14.61 21.26
CA LEU A 207 -20.39 -14.42 22.48
C LEU A 207 -21.26 -15.64 22.78
N CYS A 208 -21.91 -16.22 21.78
CA CYS A 208 -22.66 -17.47 21.94
C CYS A 208 -21.76 -18.61 22.44
N MET A 209 -20.60 -18.81 21.79
CA MET A 209 -19.61 -19.80 22.23
C MET A 209 -19.11 -19.52 23.66
N TRP A 210 -18.93 -18.25 24.02
CA TRP A 210 -18.46 -17.85 25.34
C TRP A 210 -19.47 -18.14 26.45
N GLU A 211 -20.76 -17.96 26.17
CA GLU A 211 -21.86 -18.33 27.08
C GLU A 211 -21.95 -19.84 27.29
N GLU A 212 -21.76 -20.63 26.23
CA GLU A 212 -21.87 -22.10 26.28
C GLU A 212 -20.66 -22.80 26.92
N PHE A 213 -19.44 -22.44 26.50
CA PHE A 213 -18.22 -23.19 26.87
C PHE A 213 -17.29 -22.45 27.82
N ASN A 214 -17.42 -21.12 27.91
CA ASN A 214 -16.53 -20.25 28.69
C ASN A 214 -15.02 -20.51 28.42
N ASP A 215 -14.68 -20.95 27.18
CA ASP A 215 -13.34 -21.37 26.77
C ASP A 215 -12.47 -20.17 26.40
N GLY A 216 -11.45 -19.94 27.22
CA GLY A 216 -10.52 -18.81 27.13
C GLY A 216 -9.12 -19.21 26.65
N ARG A 217 -9.00 -19.99 25.58
CA ARG A 217 -7.70 -20.39 25.03
C ARG A 217 -6.99 -19.22 24.32
N SER A 218 -5.65 -19.24 24.29
CA SER A 218 -4.82 -18.24 23.59
C SER A 218 -5.27 -18.01 22.14
N ARG A 219 -5.59 -19.08 21.40
CA ARG A 219 -6.03 -19.01 20.00
C ARG A 219 -7.36 -18.27 19.84
N THR A 220 -8.28 -18.46 20.77
CA THR A 220 -9.60 -17.79 20.79
C THR A 220 -9.41 -16.29 20.92
N PHE A 221 -8.66 -15.86 21.94
CA PHE A 221 -8.37 -14.45 22.16
C PHE A 221 -7.61 -13.84 20.99
N ALA A 222 -6.55 -14.49 20.48
CA ALA A 222 -5.81 -13.99 19.32
C ALA A 222 -6.71 -13.77 18.09
N THR A 223 -7.68 -14.66 17.84
CA THR A 223 -8.63 -14.54 16.73
C THR A 223 -9.58 -13.35 16.93
N MET A 224 -10.10 -13.16 18.14
CA MET A 224 -10.99 -12.03 18.43
C MET A 224 -10.27 -10.69 18.51
N ILE A 225 -9.01 -10.67 18.94
CA ILE A 225 -8.14 -9.49 18.88
C ILE A 225 -7.87 -9.10 17.42
N ARG A 226 -7.65 -10.06 16.52
CA ARG A 226 -7.59 -9.79 15.08
C ARG A 226 -8.91 -9.22 14.55
N ALA A 227 -10.04 -9.69 15.03
CA ALA A 227 -11.36 -9.17 14.64
C ALA A 227 -11.57 -7.72 15.09
N SER A 228 -11.18 -7.37 16.33
CA SER A 228 -11.26 -5.98 16.82
C SER A 228 -10.30 -5.06 16.07
N ALA A 229 -9.10 -5.54 15.73
CA ALA A 229 -8.15 -4.83 14.87
C ALA A 229 -8.74 -4.52 13.48
N GLY A 230 -9.45 -5.48 12.89
CA GLY A 230 -10.13 -5.31 11.60
C GLY A 230 -11.26 -4.29 11.61
N LEU A 231 -11.95 -4.13 12.76
CA LEU A 231 -13.00 -3.12 12.95
C LEU A 231 -12.47 -1.76 13.42
N GLY A 232 -11.21 -1.66 13.85
CA GLY A 232 -10.65 -0.45 14.46
C GLY A 232 -11.28 -0.09 15.82
N LEU A 233 -11.88 -1.07 16.52
CA LEU A 233 -12.60 -0.84 17.78
C LEU A 233 -11.68 -1.05 19.00
N ILE A 234 -10.96 0.00 19.37
CA ILE A 234 -9.99 -0.03 20.48
C ILE A 234 -10.59 -0.47 21.83
N GLN A 235 -11.82 -0.05 22.13
CA GLN A 235 -12.45 -0.36 23.42
C GLN A 235 -12.75 -1.85 23.57
N VAL A 236 -13.24 -2.48 22.50
CA VAL A 236 -13.46 -3.93 22.45
C VAL A 236 -12.12 -4.66 22.57
N GLY A 237 -11.08 -4.19 21.87
CA GLY A 237 -9.73 -4.71 22.01
C GLY A 237 -9.21 -4.69 23.45
N ARG A 238 -9.38 -3.58 24.17
CA ARG A 238 -8.98 -3.43 25.59
C ARG A 238 -9.73 -4.37 26.53
N GLN A 239 -11.02 -4.61 26.28
CA GLN A 239 -11.80 -5.58 27.06
C GLN A 239 -11.29 -7.00 26.85
N ILE A 240 -11.07 -7.41 25.60
CA ILE A 240 -10.52 -8.73 25.27
C ILE A 240 -9.12 -8.91 25.86
N HIS A 241 -8.26 -7.87 25.79
CA HIS A 241 -6.95 -7.87 26.44
C HIS A 241 -7.07 -8.07 27.95
N SER A 242 -7.98 -7.35 28.61
CA SER A 242 -8.23 -7.52 30.05
C SER A 242 -8.71 -8.93 30.40
N CYS A 243 -9.55 -9.54 29.55
CA CYS A 243 -9.97 -10.93 29.70
C CYS A 243 -8.81 -11.92 29.53
N ALA A 244 -7.95 -11.70 28.54
CA ALA A 244 -6.76 -12.52 28.31
C ALA A 244 -5.79 -12.49 29.51
N LEU A 245 -5.56 -11.31 30.08
CA LEU A 245 -4.75 -11.15 31.30
C LEU A 245 -5.37 -11.91 32.49
N LYS A 246 -6.68 -11.75 32.73
CA LYS A 246 -7.38 -12.46 33.82
C LYS A 246 -7.38 -13.98 33.66
N ARG A 247 -7.30 -14.48 32.44
CA ARG A 247 -7.22 -15.93 32.13
C ARG A 247 -5.78 -16.46 32.14
N GLY A 248 -4.78 -15.62 32.37
CA GLY A 248 -3.38 -16.03 32.41
C GLY A 248 -2.80 -16.37 31.03
N VAL A 249 -3.41 -15.90 29.95
CA VAL A 249 -2.92 -16.11 28.57
C VAL A 249 -2.31 -14.83 27.96
N GLY A 250 -2.08 -13.80 28.78
CA GLY A 250 -1.45 -12.55 28.35
C GLY A 250 0.03 -12.71 27.95
N ASP A 251 0.72 -13.66 28.57
CA ASP A 251 2.14 -13.96 28.31
C ASP A 251 2.34 -14.87 27.08
N ASP A 252 1.25 -15.31 26.44
CA ASP A 252 1.31 -16.10 25.22
C ASP A 252 1.76 -15.23 24.04
N ASN A 253 2.89 -15.60 23.43
CA ASN A 253 3.48 -14.84 22.32
C ASN A 253 2.52 -14.60 21.15
N PHE A 254 1.58 -15.50 20.85
CA PHE A 254 0.59 -15.29 19.78
C PHE A 254 -0.44 -14.23 20.17
N VAL A 255 -0.87 -14.22 21.44
CA VAL A 255 -1.77 -13.20 21.98
C VAL A 255 -1.07 -11.84 22.01
N SER A 256 0.17 -11.76 22.51
CA SER A 256 0.92 -10.50 22.53
C SER A 256 1.16 -9.95 21.12
N CYS A 257 1.54 -10.80 20.15
CA CYS A 257 1.70 -10.37 18.75
C CYS A 257 0.39 -9.84 18.15
N ALA A 258 -0.75 -10.48 18.44
CA ALA A 258 -2.07 -10.03 17.99
C ALA A 258 -2.46 -8.70 18.65
N LEU A 259 -2.14 -8.51 19.93
CA LEU A 259 -2.39 -7.27 20.66
C LEU A 259 -1.57 -6.10 20.10
N ILE A 260 -0.28 -6.31 19.80
CA ILE A 260 0.57 -5.29 19.17
C ILE A 260 -0.03 -4.85 17.83
N ASP A 261 -0.44 -5.80 16.98
CA ASP A 261 -1.10 -5.50 15.69
C ASP A 261 -2.43 -4.74 15.89
N MET A 262 -3.24 -5.14 16.86
CA MET A 262 -4.52 -4.51 17.17
C MET A 262 -4.36 -3.08 17.67
N TYR A 263 -3.53 -2.86 18.69
CA TYR A 263 -3.27 -1.53 19.24
C TYR A 263 -2.66 -0.61 18.18
N SER A 264 -1.72 -1.13 17.38
CA SER A 264 -1.17 -0.41 16.23
C SER A 264 -2.29 0.00 15.28
N LYS A 265 -3.08 -0.92 14.72
CA LYS A 265 -4.16 -0.58 13.76
C LYS A 265 -5.23 0.35 14.33
N CYS A 266 -5.44 0.33 15.64
CA CYS A 266 -6.38 1.21 16.34
C CYS A 266 -5.82 2.60 16.67
N GLY A 267 -4.57 2.91 16.29
CA GLY A 267 -3.96 4.22 16.51
C GLY A 267 -3.34 4.43 17.89
N SER A 268 -3.19 3.40 18.72
CA SER A 268 -2.57 3.49 20.05
C SER A 268 -1.23 2.77 20.06
N ILE A 269 -0.21 3.43 19.50
CA ILE A 269 1.12 2.84 19.37
C ILE A 269 1.83 2.67 20.71
N GLU A 270 1.50 3.50 21.71
CA GLU A 270 2.06 3.42 23.06
C GLU A 270 1.59 2.16 23.78
N ASP A 271 0.29 1.83 23.68
CA ASP A 271 -0.26 0.59 24.23
C ASP A 271 0.38 -0.63 23.53
N ALA A 272 0.61 -0.54 22.21
CA ALA A 272 1.30 -1.59 21.45
C ALA A 272 2.74 -1.78 21.94
N HIS A 273 3.48 -0.70 22.20
CA HIS A 273 4.84 -0.76 22.74
C HIS A 273 4.87 -1.36 24.15
N CYS A 274 3.94 -0.97 25.02
CA CYS A 274 3.82 -1.54 26.36
C CYS A 274 3.63 -3.07 26.32
N VAL A 275 2.79 -3.57 25.40
CA VAL A 275 2.61 -5.02 25.23
C VAL A 275 3.91 -5.67 24.73
N PHE A 276 4.62 -5.03 23.81
CA PHE A 276 5.90 -5.53 23.30
C PHE A 276 6.98 -5.61 24.39
N ASP A 277 7.07 -4.60 25.27
CA ASP A 277 8.01 -4.58 26.39
C ASP A 277 7.72 -5.68 27.41
N GLN A 278 6.44 -6.01 27.60
CA GLN A 278 5.98 -7.04 28.53
C GLN A 278 6.12 -8.46 27.98
N MET A 279 6.46 -8.64 26.70
CA MET A 279 6.64 -9.99 26.14
C MET A 279 7.79 -10.72 26.84
N PRO A 280 7.57 -11.96 27.34
CA PRO A 280 8.62 -12.76 27.97
C PRO A 280 9.78 -13.05 27.01
N GLU A 281 9.44 -13.34 25.75
CA GLU A 281 10.39 -13.55 24.66
C GLU A 281 9.95 -12.73 23.44
N LYS A 282 10.77 -11.76 23.04
CA LYS A 282 10.53 -10.93 21.86
C LYS A 282 10.77 -11.72 20.59
N THR A 283 9.72 -12.33 20.05
CA THR A 283 9.78 -13.11 18.80
C THR A 283 10.03 -12.22 17.58
N THR A 284 10.54 -12.80 16.47
CA THR A 284 10.67 -12.10 15.18
C THR A 284 9.34 -11.49 14.71
N VAL A 285 8.22 -12.17 14.96
CA VAL A 285 6.87 -11.66 14.64
C VAL A 285 6.54 -10.44 15.51
N GLY A 286 6.85 -10.48 16.80
CA GLY A 286 6.64 -9.34 17.71
C GLY A 286 7.44 -8.11 17.28
N TRP A 287 8.72 -8.28 16.94
CA TRP A 287 9.56 -7.22 16.37
C TRP A 287 8.97 -6.66 15.07
N ASN A 288 8.59 -7.53 14.14
CA ASN A 288 7.99 -7.11 12.87
C ASN A 288 6.68 -6.33 13.09
N SER A 289 5.84 -6.76 14.04
CA SER A 289 4.58 -6.10 14.38
C SER A 289 4.80 -4.69 14.94
N ILE A 290 5.73 -4.50 15.88
CA ILE A 290 5.96 -3.17 16.48
C ILE A 290 6.64 -2.22 15.49
N ILE A 291 7.61 -2.69 14.70
CA ILE A 291 8.28 -1.90 13.65
C ILE A 291 7.23 -1.47 12.59
N ALA A 292 6.37 -2.39 12.15
CA ALA A 292 5.29 -2.08 11.23
C ALA A 292 4.26 -1.11 11.81
N GLY A 293 3.96 -1.22 13.11
CA GLY A 293 3.07 -0.33 13.85
C GLY A 293 3.57 1.12 13.84
N TYR A 294 4.84 1.35 14.18
CA TYR A 294 5.45 2.68 14.08
C TYR A 294 5.45 3.20 12.64
N ALA A 295 5.82 2.36 11.67
CA ALA A 295 5.83 2.72 10.26
C ALA A 295 4.45 3.13 9.72
N LEU A 296 3.37 2.49 10.21
CA LEU A 296 1.99 2.78 9.83
C LEU A 296 1.57 4.21 10.22
N HIS A 297 1.99 4.68 11.40
CA HIS A 297 1.62 6.00 11.93
C HIS A 297 2.60 7.10 11.52
N GLY A 298 3.64 6.76 10.76
CA GLY A 298 4.61 7.72 10.24
C GLY A 298 5.80 8.01 11.16
N TYR A 299 5.88 7.38 12.33
CA TYR A 299 7.03 7.38 13.25
C TYR A 299 8.19 6.56 12.67
N SER A 300 8.74 7.06 11.57
CA SER A 300 9.64 6.29 10.71
C SER A 300 11.05 6.19 11.32
N GLU A 301 11.47 7.18 12.11
CA GLU A 301 12.74 7.15 12.86
C GLU A 301 12.67 6.16 14.04
N GLU A 302 11.57 6.17 14.79
CA GLU A 302 11.31 5.23 15.88
C GLU A 302 11.25 3.79 15.34
N ALA A 303 10.62 3.59 14.18
CA ALA A 303 10.60 2.29 13.52
C ALA A 303 12.01 1.80 13.14
N LEU A 304 12.92 2.69 12.69
CA LEU A 304 14.32 2.35 12.46
C LEU A 304 15.07 2.05 13.76
N SER A 305 14.80 2.80 14.82
CA SER A 305 15.37 2.54 16.15
C SER A 305 15.01 1.13 16.62
N MET A 306 13.74 0.74 16.51
CA MET A 306 13.29 -0.61 16.85
C MET A 306 13.95 -1.69 15.99
N TYR A 307 14.20 -1.41 14.71
CA TYR A 307 14.95 -2.32 13.85
C TYR A 307 16.42 -2.47 14.28
N TYR A 308 17.09 -1.39 14.66
CA TYR A 308 18.45 -1.46 15.19
C TYR A 308 18.51 -2.22 16.51
N GLU A 309 17.55 -2.02 17.40
CA GLU A 309 17.44 -2.78 18.64
C GLU A 309 17.20 -4.28 18.37
N MET A 310 16.32 -4.62 17.41
CA MET A 310 16.12 -6.00 16.96
C MET A 310 17.44 -6.63 16.50
N ARG A 311 18.22 -5.91 15.68
CA ARG A 311 19.50 -6.38 15.17
C ARG A 311 20.52 -6.58 16.29
N ASP A 312 20.61 -5.62 17.20
CA ASP A 312 21.59 -5.62 18.28
C ASP A 312 21.23 -6.66 19.37
N SER A 313 19.96 -7.02 19.50
CA SER A 313 19.49 -8.15 20.33
C SER A 313 19.85 -9.54 19.77
N GLY A 314 20.35 -9.61 18.53
CA GLY A 314 20.65 -10.88 17.85
C GLY A 314 19.43 -11.62 17.31
N ALA A 315 18.24 -10.99 17.29
CA ALA A 315 17.04 -11.58 16.72
C ALA A 315 17.21 -11.85 15.22
N LYS A 316 16.70 -12.99 14.76
CA LYS A 316 16.81 -13.39 13.35
C LYS A 316 15.91 -12.51 12.49
N LEU A 317 16.52 -11.83 11.52
CA LEU A 317 15.81 -11.09 10.48
C LEU A 317 15.13 -12.06 9.51
N ASP A 318 13.91 -11.72 9.09
CA ASP A 318 13.20 -12.42 8.01
C ASP A 318 12.89 -11.47 6.84
N HIS A 319 12.32 -12.04 5.78
CA HIS A 319 11.94 -11.28 4.57
C HIS A 319 10.88 -10.19 4.87
N PHE A 320 10.04 -10.38 5.89
CA PHE A 320 9.08 -9.35 6.32
C PHE A 320 9.78 -8.18 7.00
N THR A 321 10.75 -8.43 7.88
CA THR A 321 11.54 -7.37 8.52
C THR A 321 12.15 -6.45 7.48
N ILE A 322 12.78 -7.04 6.46
CA ILE A 322 13.46 -6.28 5.41
C ILE A 322 12.46 -5.49 4.56
N SER A 323 11.31 -6.08 4.23
CA SER A 323 10.24 -5.37 3.50
C SER A 323 9.72 -4.16 4.28
N ILE A 324 9.58 -4.27 5.60
CA ILE A 324 9.16 -3.17 6.47
C ILE A 324 10.23 -2.08 6.50
N VAL A 325 11.50 -2.44 6.69
CA VAL A 325 12.62 -1.48 6.73
C VAL A 325 12.77 -0.73 5.40
N ILE A 326 12.69 -1.41 4.25
CA ILE A 326 12.74 -0.73 2.94
C ILE A 326 11.62 0.30 2.82
N ARG A 327 10.41 -0.03 3.28
CA ARG A 327 9.27 0.88 3.26
C ARG A 327 9.47 2.08 4.18
N ILE A 328 10.07 1.87 5.35
CA ILE A 328 10.45 2.94 6.27
C ILE A 328 11.49 3.86 5.62
N CYS A 329 12.54 3.30 5.01
CA CYS A 329 13.54 4.09 4.29
C CYS A 329 12.94 4.86 3.10
N ALA A 330 11.95 4.28 2.41
CA ALA A 330 11.20 4.96 1.36
C ALA A 330 10.46 6.21 1.88
N ARG A 331 9.90 6.13 3.10
CA ARG A 331 9.17 7.23 3.74
C ARG A 331 10.08 8.31 4.31
N LEU A 332 11.21 7.92 4.91
CA LEU A 332 12.18 8.84 5.50
C LEU A 332 12.90 9.70 4.48
N ALA A 333 12.73 9.41 3.18
CA ALA A 333 13.53 10.03 2.15
C ALA A 333 15.03 10.04 2.52
N SER A 334 15.54 8.91 3.06
CA SER A 334 16.98 8.65 3.20
C SER A 334 17.49 7.53 2.28
N LEU A 335 18.25 7.91 1.23
CA LEU A 335 18.84 6.98 0.26
C LEU A 335 19.90 6.08 0.89
N GLU A 336 20.66 6.62 1.85
CA GLU A 336 21.73 5.90 2.52
C GLU A 336 21.20 4.77 3.40
N HIS A 337 20.13 5.01 4.17
CA HIS A 337 19.46 3.95 4.94
C HIS A 337 18.93 2.85 4.04
N ALA A 338 18.38 3.20 2.88
CA ALA A 338 17.89 2.20 1.93
C ALA A 338 19.02 1.39 1.28
N LYS A 339 20.15 2.01 0.94
CA LYS A 339 21.35 1.28 0.47
C LYS A 339 21.86 0.33 1.54
N GLN A 340 21.88 0.74 2.80
CA GLN A 340 22.25 -0.13 3.93
C GLN A 340 21.26 -1.30 4.09
N ALA A 341 19.96 -1.04 3.96
CA ALA A 341 18.92 -2.07 3.99
C ALA A 341 19.05 -3.06 2.82
N HIS A 342 19.31 -2.57 1.60
CA HIS A 342 19.60 -3.39 0.42
C HIS A 342 20.86 -4.25 0.63
N ALA A 343 21.95 -3.67 1.15
CA ALA A 343 23.15 -4.44 1.48
C ALA A 343 22.92 -5.48 2.59
N ALA A 344 22.06 -5.18 3.57
CA ALA A 344 21.66 -6.14 4.59
C ALA A 344 20.83 -7.29 3.99
N LEU A 345 19.91 -7.00 3.08
CA LEU A 345 19.11 -7.98 2.36
C LEU A 345 20.00 -9.00 1.63
N VAL A 346 21.00 -8.52 0.89
CA VAL A 346 21.94 -9.39 0.17
C VAL A 346 22.78 -10.23 1.15
N ARG A 347 23.32 -9.62 2.21
CA ARG A 347 24.17 -10.32 3.21
C ARG A 347 23.44 -11.42 3.97
N HIS A 348 22.14 -11.24 4.26
CA HIS A 348 21.35 -12.21 5.00
C HIS A 348 20.71 -13.30 4.10
N GLY A 349 21.09 -13.35 2.82
CA GLY A 349 20.61 -14.39 1.89
C GLY A 349 19.22 -14.15 1.31
N PHE A 350 18.64 -12.97 1.52
CA PHE A 350 17.34 -12.59 0.96
C PHE A 350 17.46 -11.92 -0.42
N GLY A 351 18.64 -11.93 -1.03
CA GLY A 351 18.92 -11.37 -2.36
C GLY A 351 18.00 -11.89 -3.48
N THR A 352 17.39 -13.06 -3.27
CA THR A 352 16.50 -13.72 -4.23
C THR A 352 15.02 -13.60 -3.85
N ASP A 353 14.69 -12.96 -2.72
CA ASP A 353 13.31 -12.82 -2.25
C ASP A 353 12.51 -11.86 -3.13
N ILE A 354 11.37 -12.32 -3.64
CA ILE A 354 10.57 -11.56 -4.60
C ILE A 354 9.91 -10.33 -3.96
N VAL A 355 9.50 -10.41 -2.69
CA VAL A 355 8.78 -9.33 -2.01
C VAL A 355 9.76 -8.19 -1.70
N ALA A 356 10.93 -8.52 -1.16
CA ALA A 356 11.95 -7.58 -0.80
C ALA A 356 12.56 -6.90 -2.04
N ASN A 357 12.85 -7.65 -3.11
CA ASN A 357 13.32 -7.05 -4.38
C ASN A 357 12.25 -6.19 -5.05
N THR A 358 10.98 -6.58 -5.01
CA THR A 358 9.88 -5.72 -5.53
C THR A 358 9.80 -4.40 -4.78
N ALA A 359 9.96 -4.42 -3.46
CA ALA A 359 10.01 -3.20 -2.65
C ALA A 359 11.23 -2.32 -2.98
N LEU A 360 12.39 -2.92 -3.29
CA LEU A 360 13.56 -2.17 -3.77
C LEU A 360 13.34 -1.52 -5.13
N VAL A 361 12.68 -2.21 -6.08
CA VAL A 361 12.33 -1.62 -7.38
C VAL A 361 11.45 -0.38 -7.21
N ASP A 362 10.39 -0.48 -6.38
CA ASP A 362 9.51 0.65 -6.06
C ASP A 362 10.27 1.78 -5.35
N PHE A 363 11.15 1.42 -4.40
CA PHE A 363 11.99 2.37 -3.68
C PHE A 363 12.89 3.17 -4.64
N TYR A 364 13.71 2.49 -5.44
CA TYR A 364 14.67 3.16 -6.32
C TYR A 364 13.96 4.00 -7.38
N SER A 365 12.81 3.54 -7.88
CA SER A 365 11.96 4.32 -8.78
C SER A 365 11.49 5.61 -8.10
N LYS A 366 10.86 5.53 -6.92
CA LYS A 366 10.41 6.71 -6.14
C LYS A 366 11.53 7.65 -5.68
N TRP A 367 12.78 7.29 -5.90
CA TRP A 367 13.96 8.06 -5.56
C TRP A 367 14.65 8.72 -6.74
N GLY A 368 14.08 8.64 -7.93
CA GLY A 368 14.74 9.19 -9.12
C GLY A 368 15.78 8.24 -9.74
N ARG A 369 16.05 7.08 -9.11
CA ARG A 369 17.15 6.15 -9.47
C ARG A 369 16.64 5.01 -10.35
N MET A 370 16.11 5.35 -11.53
CA MET A 370 15.44 4.38 -12.40
C MET A 370 16.40 3.28 -12.91
N GLU A 371 17.68 3.60 -13.10
CA GLU A 371 18.71 2.64 -13.50
C GLU A 371 18.96 1.58 -12.40
N ASP A 372 19.03 2.00 -11.12
CA ASP A 372 19.18 1.07 -10.00
C ASP A 372 17.93 0.19 -9.86
N ALA A 373 16.73 0.76 -10.03
CA ALA A 373 15.47 0.02 -10.03
C ALA A 373 15.46 -1.06 -11.12
N ARG A 374 15.90 -0.70 -12.33
CA ARG A 374 16.01 -1.62 -13.46
C ARG A 374 17.02 -2.74 -13.18
N HIS A 375 18.17 -2.40 -12.61
CA HIS A 375 19.22 -3.37 -12.27
C HIS A 375 18.77 -4.39 -11.23
N VAL A 376 18.07 -3.94 -10.18
CA VAL A 376 17.46 -4.85 -9.19
C VAL A 376 16.46 -5.77 -9.89
N PHE A 377 15.57 -5.22 -10.72
CA PHE A 377 14.56 -5.98 -11.43
C PHE A 377 15.16 -7.07 -12.34
N ASP A 378 16.15 -6.72 -13.16
CA ASP A 378 16.77 -7.66 -14.09
C ASP A 378 17.42 -8.84 -13.36
N ARG A 379 18.03 -8.60 -12.20
CA ARG A 379 18.66 -9.62 -11.34
C ARG A 379 17.67 -10.52 -10.60
N MET A 380 16.36 -10.23 -10.60
CA MET A 380 15.36 -11.09 -9.98
C MET A 380 15.23 -12.41 -10.73
N HIS A 381 15.50 -13.54 -10.06
CA HIS A 381 15.32 -14.88 -10.63
C HIS A 381 13.86 -15.22 -10.92
N ARG A 382 12.94 -14.76 -10.06
CA ARG A 382 11.49 -14.91 -10.25
C ARG A 382 10.85 -13.54 -10.21
N LYS A 383 10.05 -13.25 -11.23
CA LYS A 383 9.29 -12.01 -11.38
C LYS A 383 7.80 -12.35 -11.29
N ASN A 384 7.01 -11.49 -10.68
CA ASN A 384 5.56 -11.62 -10.61
C ASN A 384 4.89 -10.36 -11.16
N VAL A 385 3.56 -10.37 -11.28
CA VAL A 385 2.81 -9.22 -11.80
C VAL A 385 3.08 -7.94 -11.00
N ILE A 386 3.33 -8.05 -9.69
CA ILE A 386 3.60 -6.91 -8.81
C ILE A 386 4.95 -6.27 -9.13
N SER A 387 6.02 -7.06 -9.31
CA SER A 387 7.35 -6.54 -9.70
C SER A 387 7.33 -5.86 -11.07
N TRP A 388 6.60 -6.43 -12.04
CA TRP A 388 6.42 -5.81 -13.37
C TRP A 388 5.69 -4.47 -13.26
N ASN A 389 4.58 -4.45 -12.53
CA ASN A 389 3.79 -3.23 -12.34
C ASN A 389 4.59 -2.13 -11.63
N ALA A 390 5.43 -2.48 -10.64
CA ALA A 390 6.29 -1.52 -9.94
C ALA A 390 7.28 -0.84 -10.90
N LEU A 391 7.92 -1.61 -11.79
CA LEU A 391 8.87 -1.07 -12.76
C LEU A 391 8.18 -0.24 -13.85
N ILE A 392 7.06 -0.72 -14.40
CA ILE A 392 6.26 0.00 -15.42
C ILE A 392 5.76 1.34 -14.86
N ALA A 393 5.22 1.34 -13.64
CA ALA A 393 4.77 2.55 -12.98
C ALA A 393 5.95 3.50 -12.68
N GLY A 394 7.11 2.96 -12.30
CA GLY A 394 8.35 3.71 -12.12
C GLY A 394 8.73 4.48 -13.39
N TYR A 395 8.81 3.80 -14.53
CA TYR A 395 9.08 4.44 -15.82
C TYR A 395 8.02 5.51 -16.19
N GLY A 396 6.74 5.21 -16.00
CA GLY A 396 5.65 6.17 -16.23
C GLY A 396 5.79 7.44 -15.40
N ASN A 397 6.08 7.31 -14.11
CA ASN A 397 6.29 8.44 -13.20
C ASN A 397 7.55 9.26 -13.52
N HIS A 398 8.42 8.80 -14.42
CA HIS A 398 9.63 9.51 -14.83
C HIS A 398 9.51 10.10 -16.25
N GLY A 399 8.35 9.99 -16.89
CA GLY A 399 8.14 10.41 -18.28
C GLY A 399 8.75 9.46 -19.32
N GLN A 400 9.26 8.30 -18.91
CA GLN A 400 9.94 7.32 -19.76
C GLN A 400 8.94 6.32 -20.36
N VAL A 401 8.02 6.82 -21.19
CA VAL A 401 6.89 6.02 -21.70
C VAL A 401 7.30 4.92 -22.66
N ALA A 402 8.33 5.16 -23.48
CA ALA A 402 8.80 4.15 -24.41
C ALA A 402 9.27 2.90 -23.66
N GLU A 403 9.99 3.10 -22.56
CA GLU A 403 10.46 2.08 -21.64
C GLU A 403 9.30 1.41 -20.92
N ALA A 404 8.33 2.17 -20.40
CA ALA A 404 7.14 1.62 -19.74
C ALA A 404 6.35 0.68 -20.66
N VAL A 405 6.12 1.08 -21.91
CA VAL A 405 5.43 0.28 -22.93
C VAL A 405 6.26 -0.92 -23.35
N GLU A 406 7.58 -0.80 -23.48
CA GLU A 406 8.45 -1.93 -23.79
C GLU A 406 8.46 -2.96 -22.66
N MET A 407 8.50 -2.53 -21.40
CA MET A 407 8.38 -3.43 -20.24
C MET A 407 7.03 -4.14 -20.21
N PHE A 408 5.93 -3.46 -20.57
CA PHE A 408 4.63 -4.11 -20.73
C PHE A 408 4.63 -5.17 -21.83
N LYS A 409 5.22 -4.87 -23.00
CA LYS A 409 5.36 -5.85 -24.09
C LYS A 409 6.24 -7.03 -23.66
N GLN A 410 7.33 -6.80 -22.94
CA GLN A 410 8.18 -7.87 -22.42
C GLN A 410 7.43 -8.75 -21.42
N MET A 411 6.64 -8.16 -20.51
CA MET A 411 5.76 -8.90 -19.58
C MET A 411 4.84 -9.87 -20.34
N LEU A 412 4.23 -9.41 -21.44
CA LEU A 412 3.37 -10.24 -22.30
C LEU A 412 4.15 -11.37 -22.99
N ARG A 413 5.37 -11.10 -23.50
CA ARG A 413 6.24 -12.12 -24.12
C ARG A 413 6.63 -13.21 -23.12
N GLU A 414 6.84 -12.84 -21.86
CA GLU A 414 7.11 -13.77 -20.75
C GLU A 414 5.85 -14.48 -20.23
N ARG A 415 4.71 -14.36 -20.93
CA ARG A 415 3.42 -15.01 -20.63
C ARG A 415 2.86 -14.66 -19.25
N MET A 416 3.23 -13.51 -18.71
CA MET A 416 2.65 -12.99 -17.48
C MET A 416 1.29 -12.36 -17.77
N ILE A 417 0.26 -12.76 -17.03
CA ILE A 417 -1.11 -12.29 -17.23
C ILE A 417 -1.25 -10.88 -16.63
N PRO A 418 -1.52 -9.83 -17.42
CA PRO A 418 -1.75 -8.50 -16.90
C PRO A 418 -3.02 -8.45 -16.04
N ASN A 419 -3.07 -7.50 -15.11
CA ASN A 419 -4.27 -7.21 -14.34
C ASN A 419 -4.64 -5.72 -14.45
N HIS A 420 -5.71 -5.33 -13.77
CA HIS A 420 -6.16 -3.92 -13.74
C HIS A 420 -5.08 -2.93 -13.27
N VAL A 421 -4.16 -3.35 -12.39
CA VAL A 421 -3.06 -2.49 -11.94
C VAL A 421 -2.00 -2.34 -13.03
N THR A 422 -1.73 -3.39 -13.82
CA THR A 422 -0.81 -3.33 -14.96
C THR A 422 -1.28 -2.31 -15.99
N PHE A 423 -2.55 -2.37 -16.39
CA PHE A 423 -3.12 -1.43 -17.35
C PHE A 423 -3.18 -0.01 -16.81
N LEU A 424 -3.50 0.17 -15.53
CA LEU A 424 -3.40 1.47 -14.90
C LEU A 424 -1.99 2.05 -15.02
N ALA A 425 -0.94 1.28 -14.69
CA ALA A 425 0.44 1.73 -14.77
C ALA A 425 0.86 2.17 -16.19
N VAL A 426 0.50 1.38 -17.22
CA VAL A 426 0.84 1.70 -18.61
C VAL A 426 0.02 2.89 -19.14
N LEU A 427 -1.27 2.98 -18.82
CA LEU A 427 -2.12 4.10 -19.24
C LEU A 427 -1.71 5.41 -18.56
N SER A 428 -1.37 5.37 -17.27
CA SER A 428 -0.80 6.52 -16.56
C SER A 428 0.50 6.97 -17.23
N ALA A 429 1.37 6.03 -17.62
CA ALA A 429 2.57 6.36 -18.40
C ALA A 429 2.17 7.09 -19.69
N CYS A 430 1.27 6.54 -20.52
CA CYS A 430 0.85 7.16 -21.78
C CYS A 430 0.31 8.59 -21.60
N SER A 431 -0.48 8.83 -20.54
CA SER A 431 -1.01 10.16 -20.17
C SER A 431 0.11 11.20 -20.04
N TYR A 432 1.29 10.82 -19.54
CA TYR A 432 2.40 11.75 -19.31
C TYR A 432 3.24 12.09 -20.54
N SER A 433 3.02 11.45 -21.69
CA SER A 433 3.78 11.69 -22.92
C SER A 433 2.92 11.93 -24.17
N GLY A 434 1.60 12.14 -24.02
CA GLY A 434 0.73 12.53 -25.14
C GLY A 434 0.68 11.54 -26.30
N LEU A 435 0.60 10.24 -26.00
CA LEU A 435 0.45 9.18 -27.01
C LEU A 435 -0.98 8.64 -27.03
N SER A 436 -1.98 9.46 -27.39
CA SER A 436 -3.40 9.07 -27.38
C SER A 436 -3.71 7.83 -28.19
N GLU A 437 -3.13 7.66 -29.38
CA GLU A 437 -3.34 6.47 -30.21
C GLU A 437 -2.96 5.18 -29.46
N ARG A 438 -1.78 5.17 -28.83
CA ARG A 438 -1.34 4.03 -28.00
C ARG A 438 -2.19 3.89 -26.75
N GLY A 439 -2.59 4.99 -26.12
CA GLY A 439 -3.50 4.99 -24.98
C GLY A 439 -4.81 4.28 -25.31
N TRP A 440 -5.41 4.59 -26.45
CA TRP A 440 -6.61 3.92 -26.95
C TRP A 440 -6.37 2.44 -27.26
N GLU A 441 -5.28 2.11 -27.96
CA GLU A 441 -4.91 0.72 -28.25
C GLU A 441 -4.83 -0.11 -26.97
N ILE A 442 -4.12 0.39 -25.96
CA ILE A 442 -3.96 -0.25 -24.65
C ILE A 442 -5.31 -0.33 -23.92
N PHE A 443 -6.09 0.75 -23.89
CA PHE A 443 -7.40 0.79 -23.23
C PHE A 443 -8.39 -0.22 -23.82
N TYR A 444 -8.45 -0.35 -25.14
CA TYR A 444 -9.32 -1.33 -25.80
C TYR A 444 -8.79 -2.76 -25.66
N SER A 445 -7.46 -2.97 -25.70
CA SER A 445 -6.86 -4.30 -25.50
C SER A 445 -7.25 -4.94 -24.17
N MET A 446 -7.52 -4.14 -23.13
CA MET A 446 -8.00 -4.61 -21.83
C MET A 446 -9.21 -5.54 -21.98
N SER A 447 -10.23 -5.08 -22.70
CA SER A 447 -11.49 -5.82 -22.87
C SER A 447 -11.36 -6.88 -23.97
N ARG A 448 -10.76 -6.50 -25.10
CA ARG A 448 -10.68 -7.32 -26.31
C ARG A 448 -9.77 -8.53 -26.13
N ASP A 449 -8.57 -8.31 -25.62
CA ASP A 449 -7.48 -9.28 -25.63
C ASP A 449 -7.31 -9.94 -24.26
N HIS A 450 -7.59 -9.20 -23.16
CA HIS A 450 -7.35 -9.67 -21.78
C HIS A 450 -8.61 -9.93 -20.96
N LYS A 451 -9.80 -9.65 -21.49
CA LYS A 451 -11.10 -9.84 -20.81
C LYS A 451 -11.21 -9.10 -19.46
N ILE A 452 -10.51 -7.97 -19.32
CA ILE A 452 -10.52 -7.10 -18.14
C ILE A 452 -11.42 -5.90 -18.43
N LYS A 453 -12.47 -5.72 -17.62
CA LYS A 453 -13.35 -4.55 -17.71
C LYS A 453 -12.65 -3.29 -17.19
N PRO A 454 -12.61 -2.19 -17.97
CA PRO A 454 -12.06 -0.92 -17.51
C PRO A 454 -12.83 -0.35 -16.30
N ARG A 455 -12.07 0.03 -15.28
CA ARG A 455 -12.56 0.68 -14.04
C ARG A 455 -12.37 2.21 -14.09
N ALA A 456 -13.00 2.94 -13.18
CA ALA A 456 -12.93 4.40 -13.05
C ALA A 456 -11.52 5.01 -13.20
N MET A 457 -10.49 4.40 -12.60
CA MET A 457 -9.12 4.89 -12.71
C MET A 457 -8.55 4.82 -14.14
N HIS A 458 -8.91 3.82 -14.94
CA HIS A 458 -8.48 3.74 -16.34
C HIS A 458 -9.14 4.83 -17.19
N TYR A 459 -10.42 5.10 -16.94
CA TYR A 459 -11.12 6.23 -17.58
C TYR A 459 -10.47 7.56 -17.18
N ALA A 460 -10.13 7.75 -15.90
CA ALA A 460 -9.45 8.97 -15.44
C ALA A 460 -8.11 9.19 -16.16
N CYS A 461 -7.29 8.13 -16.35
CA CYS A 461 -6.04 8.24 -17.11
C CYS A 461 -6.27 8.58 -18.59
N MET A 462 -7.30 8.01 -19.22
CA MET A 462 -7.64 8.36 -20.60
C MET A 462 -8.15 9.79 -20.74
N ILE A 463 -8.96 10.28 -19.78
CA ILE A 463 -9.42 11.67 -19.75
C ILE A 463 -8.24 12.63 -19.57
N GLU A 464 -7.30 12.28 -18.69
CA GLU A 464 -6.08 13.07 -18.51
C GLU A 464 -5.24 13.09 -19.79
N LEU A 465 -5.07 11.96 -20.47
CA LEU A 465 -4.35 11.83 -21.74
C LEU A 465 -4.99 12.70 -22.83
N LEU A 466 -6.28 12.51 -23.10
CA LEU A 466 -7.03 13.28 -24.10
C LEU A 466 -7.04 14.78 -23.76
N GLY A 467 -7.22 15.08 -22.48
CA GLY A 467 -7.24 16.44 -21.98
C GLY A 467 -5.91 17.18 -22.17
N ARG A 468 -4.77 16.49 -22.03
CA ARG A 468 -3.45 17.08 -22.32
C ARG A 468 -3.27 17.39 -23.80
N GLU A 469 -3.82 16.56 -24.69
CA GLU A 469 -3.78 16.79 -26.15
C GLU A 469 -4.79 17.83 -26.66
N GLY A 470 -5.66 18.34 -25.78
CA GLY A 470 -6.69 19.33 -26.15
C GLY A 470 -7.97 18.72 -26.71
N LEU A 471 -8.07 17.38 -26.72
CA LEU A 471 -9.24 16.61 -27.13
C LEU A 471 -10.31 16.61 -26.02
N LEU A 472 -10.76 17.80 -25.64
CA LEU A 472 -11.65 18.01 -24.49
C LEU A 472 -13.06 17.44 -24.71
N ASP A 473 -13.54 17.46 -25.95
CA ASP A 473 -14.86 16.93 -26.29
C ASP A 473 -14.87 15.39 -26.21
N GLU A 474 -13.82 14.74 -26.68
CA GLU A 474 -13.61 13.30 -26.55
C GLU A 474 -13.45 12.90 -25.07
N ALA A 475 -12.70 13.69 -24.30
CA ALA A 475 -12.54 13.49 -22.86
C ALA A 475 -13.90 13.57 -22.14
N TYR A 476 -14.73 14.57 -22.48
CA TYR A 476 -16.06 14.74 -21.92
C TYR A 476 -17.05 13.65 -22.38
N ALA A 477 -16.98 13.23 -23.65
CA ALA A 477 -17.76 12.11 -24.18
C ALA A 477 -17.41 10.81 -23.44
N LEU A 478 -16.12 10.58 -23.15
CA LEU A 478 -15.66 9.43 -22.40
C LEU A 478 -16.24 9.40 -20.97
N ILE A 479 -16.32 10.55 -20.29
CA ILE A 479 -17.01 10.68 -18.99
C ILE A 479 -18.49 10.27 -19.10
N LYS A 480 -19.19 10.73 -20.14
CA LYS A 480 -20.62 10.40 -20.36
C LYS A 480 -20.85 8.93 -20.67
N SER A 481 -19.93 8.31 -21.41
CA SER A 481 -20.03 6.91 -21.83
C SER A 481 -19.68 5.91 -20.73
N ALA A 482 -19.16 6.36 -19.58
CA ALA A 482 -18.72 5.49 -18.50
C ALA A 482 -19.89 4.64 -17.95
N PRO A 483 -19.71 3.31 -17.76
CA PRO A 483 -20.76 2.40 -17.30
C PRO A 483 -21.04 2.51 -15.79
N PHE A 484 -20.60 3.59 -15.14
CA PHE A 484 -20.73 3.85 -13.71
C PHE A 484 -20.80 5.36 -13.47
N LYS A 485 -21.21 5.76 -12.26
CA LYS A 485 -21.24 7.16 -11.87
C LYS A 485 -19.81 7.76 -11.95
N PRO A 486 -19.58 8.82 -12.74
CA PRO A 486 -18.26 9.44 -12.86
C PRO A 486 -17.69 9.86 -11.51
N THR A 487 -16.41 9.58 -11.31
CA THR A 487 -15.69 9.79 -10.04
C THR A 487 -15.05 11.19 -9.98
N GLN A 488 -14.61 11.58 -8.78
CA GLN A 488 -13.89 12.83 -8.54
C GLN A 488 -12.67 12.96 -9.45
N ASN A 489 -11.86 11.91 -9.58
CA ASN A 489 -10.63 11.91 -10.36
C ASN A 489 -10.88 12.16 -11.85
N MET A 490 -12.00 11.68 -12.39
CA MET A 490 -12.37 11.90 -13.80
C MET A 490 -12.70 13.38 -14.06
N TRP A 491 -13.47 14.01 -13.17
CA TRP A 491 -13.78 15.44 -13.29
C TRP A 491 -12.56 16.33 -12.99
N ALA A 492 -11.71 15.94 -12.05
CA ALA A 492 -10.47 16.67 -11.75
C ALA A 492 -9.48 16.64 -12.92
N ALA A 493 -9.38 15.50 -13.62
CA ALA A 493 -8.60 15.38 -14.85
C ALA A 493 -9.14 16.32 -15.94
N LEU A 494 -10.46 16.35 -16.16
CA LEU A 494 -11.08 17.26 -17.12
C LEU A 494 -10.89 18.74 -16.74
N LEU A 495 -11.07 19.12 -15.47
CA LEU A 495 -10.86 20.50 -15.01
C LEU A 495 -9.41 20.95 -15.25
N THR A 496 -8.46 20.07 -14.96
CA THR A 496 -7.03 20.33 -15.21
C THR A 496 -6.76 20.56 -16.69
N ALA A 497 -7.36 19.75 -17.57
CA ALA A 497 -7.25 19.89 -19.01
C ALA A 497 -7.90 21.19 -19.52
N CYS A 498 -9.06 21.56 -18.99
CA CYS A 498 -9.74 22.81 -19.33
C CYS A 498 -8.90 24.04 -18.96
N ARG A 499 -8.14 23.97 -17.85
CA ARG A 499 -7.16 25.01 -17.49
C ARG A 499 -6.03 25.11 -18.52
N MET A 500 -5.52 23.97 -19.00
CA MET A 500 -4.40 23.96 -19.95
C MET A 500 -4.79 24.53 -21.32
N HIS A 501 -6.03 24.28 -21.75
CA HIS A 501 -6.54 24.70 -23.07
C HIS A 501 -7.55 25.85 -23.01
N GLU A 502 -7.58 26.56 -21.88
CA GLU A 502 -8.42 27.75 -21.63
C GLU A 502 -9.92 27.56 -21.95
N ASN A 503 -10.45 26.35 -21.78
CA ASN A 503 -11.86 26.05 -22.04
C ASN A 503 -12.73 26.38 -20.83
N LEU A 504 -13.29 27.59 -20.85
CA LEU A 504 -14.10 28.14 -19.77
C LEU A 504 -15.38 27.32 -19.47
N GLU A 505 -16.10 26.90 -20.51
CA GLU A 505 -17.41 26.25 -20.36
C GLU A 505 -17.30 24.85 -19.73
N LEU A 506 -16.41 24.00 -20.26
CA LEU A 506 -16.16 22.68 -19.68
C LEU A 506 -15.47 22.78 -18.31
N GLY A 507 -14.59 23.78 -18.12
CA GLY A 507 -13.92 24.05 -16.85
C GLY A 507 -14.92 24.38 -15.74
N LYS A 508 -15.88 25.27 -16.02
CA LYS A 508 -16.96 25.60 -15.08
C LYS A 508 -17.81 24.37 -14.73
N LEU A 509 -18.22 23.60 -15.74
CA LEU A 509 -19.00 22.39 -15.53
C LEU A 509 -18.25 21.37 -14.64
N ALA A 510 -16.97 21.12 -14.93
CA ALA A 510 -16.16 20.19 -14.16
C ALA A 510 -16.01 20.65 -12.70
N ALA A 511 -15.77 21.95 -12.48
CA ALA A 511 -15.66 22.52 -11.15
C ALA A 511 -16.98 22.44 -10.36
N GLU A 512 -18.13 22.70 -10.98
CA GLU A 512 -19.44 22.55 -10.34
C GLU A 512 -19.70 21.11 -9.89
N LYS A 513 -19.36 20.12 -10.72
CA LYS A 513 -19.44 18.71 -10.33
C LYS A 513 -18.52 18.38 -9.16
N LEU A 514 -17.29 18.89 -9.17
CA LEU A 514 -16.32 18.69 -8.09
C LEU A 514 -16.73 19.36 -6.78
N TYR A 515 -17.35 20.54 -6.80
CA TYR A 515 -17.84 21.19 -5.58
C TYR A 515 -18.94 20.39 -4.88
N GLY A 516 -19.77 19.67 -5.65
CA GLY A 516 -20.75 18.75 -5.10
C GLY A 516 -20.14 17.46 -4.53
N MET A 517 -18.93 17.08 -4.93
CA MET A 517 -18.28 15.83 -4.51
C MET A 517 -17.19 16.02 -3.44
N GLU A 518 -16.36 17.06 -3.56
CA GLU A 518 -15.22 17.38 -2.70
C GLU A 518 -15.22 18.87 -2.32
N PRO A 519 -16.16 19.33 -1.48
CA PRO A 519 -16.34 20.75 -1.18
C PRO A 519 -15.19 21.38 -0.38
N GLU A 520 -14.32 20.58 0.21
CA GLU A 520 -13.19 21.03 1.06
C GLU A 520 -11.86 21.06 0.29
N LYS A 521 -11.82 20.53 -0.94
CA LYS A 521 -10.58 20.37 -1.69
C LYS A 521 -10.17 21.67 -2.36
N LEU A 522 -9.25 22.39 -1.71
CA LEU A 522 -8.72 23.68 -2.14
C LEU A 522 -8.26 23.70 -3.61
N CYS A 523 -7.60 22.63 -4.08
CA CYS A 523 -7.07 22.57 -5.45
C CYS A 523 -8.13 22.80 -6.53
N ASN A 524 -9.36 22.31 -6.33
CA ASN A 524 -10.43 22.45 -7.32
C ASN A 524 -10.84 23.92 -7.51
N TYR A 525 -10.84 24.69 -6.43
CA TYR A 525 -11.13 26.12 -6.45
C TYR A 525 -10.00 26.93 -7.10
N VAL A 526 -8.74 26.58 -6.79
CA VAL A 526 -7.56 27.24 -7.37
C VAL A 526 -7.50 27.01 -8.88
N LEU A 527 -7.80 25.80 -9.37
CA LEU A 527 -7.86 25.53 -10.81
C LEU A 527 -8.93 26.37 -11.51
N LEU A 528 -10.14 26.49 -10.93
CA LEU A 528 -11.18 27.33 -11.51
C LEU A 528 -10.82 28.83 -11.44
N LEU A 529 -10.21 29.28 -10.35
CA LEU A 529 -9.71 30.65 -10.22
C LEU A 529 -8.73 30.98 -11.34
N ASN A 530 -7.78 30.08 -11.62
CA ASN A 530 -6.80 30.26 -12.70
C ASN A 530 -7.46 30.29 -14.09
N ILE A 531 -8.50 29.48 -14.31
CA ILE A 531 -9.30 29.54 -15.55
C ILE A 531 -9.97 30.91 -15.70
N TYR A 532 -10.58 31.44 -14.64
CA TYR A 532 -11.20 32.77 -14.70
C TYR A 532 -10.18 33.89 -14.89
N SER A 533 -9.02 33.82 -14.23
CA SER A 533 -7.95 34.80 -14.38
C SER A 533 -7.38 34.83 -15.80
N SER A 534 -7.05 33.66 -16.37
CA SER A 534 -6.56 33.55 -17.76
C SER A 534 -7.60 34.03 -18.78
N SER A 535 -8.89 33.76 -18.54
CA SER A 535 -9.99 34.22 -19.40
C SER A 535 -10.41 35.69 -19.16
N GLY A 536 -9.73 36.44 -18.30
CA GLY A 536 -10.05 37.84 -17.97
C GLY A 536 -11.37 38.05 -17.21
N LYS A 537 -11.93 37.00 -16.62
CA LYS A 537 -13.22 37.00 -15.88
C LYS A 537 -13.03 37.37 -14.41
N LEU A 538 -12.65 38.64 -14.16
CA LEU A 538 -12.23 39.10 -12.83
C LEU A 538 -13.34 39.03 -11.77
N LYS A 539 -14.61 39.23 -12.15
CA LYS A 539 -15.75 39.17 -11.22
C LYS A 539 -15.99 37.76 -10.71
N GLU A 540 -15.92 36.79 -11.61
CA GLU A 540 -16.08 35.37 -11.32
C GLU A 540 -14.90 34.86 -10.48
N ALA A 541 -13.67 35.29 -10.79
CA ALA A 541 -12.47 35.03 -9.98
C ALA A 541 -12.62 35.55 -8.55
N ALA A 542 -13.09 36.78 -8.37
CA ALA A 542 -13.38 37.35 -7.05
C ALA A 542 -14.46 36.56 -6.28
N GLY A 543 -15.47 36.04 -6.98
CA GLY A 543 -16.49 35.16 -6.40
C GLY A 543 -15.93 33.83 -5.88
N VAL A 544 -14.95 33.24 -6.58
CA VAL A 544 -14.24 32.03 -6.11
C VAL A 544 -13.42 32.33 -4.85
N LEU A 545 -12.67 33.44 -4.83
CA LEU A 545 -11.91 33.88 -3.65
C LEU A 545 -12.80 34.14 -2.43
N GLN A 546 -13.95 34.76 -2.62
CA GLN A 546 -14.92 34.97 -1.54
C GLN A 546 -15.46 33.63 -1.01
N THR A 547 -15.65 32.64 -1.89
CA THR A 547 -16.08 31.29 -1.51
C THR A 547 -15.00 30.56 -0.71
N LEU A 548 -13.73 30.67 -1.11
CA LEU A 548 -12.59 30.14 -0.36
C LEU A 548 -12.53 30.72 1.06
N LYS A 549 -12.63 32.06 1.18
CA LYS A 549 -12.66 32.77 2.47
C LYS A 549 -13.81 32.30 3.36
N ARG A 550 -15.03 32.20 2.82
CA ARG A 550 -16.21 31.71 3.56
C ARG A 550 -16.05 30.28 4.09
N LYS A 551 -15.31 29.44 3.37
CA LYS A 551 -15.03 28.05 3.75
C LYS A 551 -13.80 27.89 4.66
N GLY A 552 -13.08 28.98 4.96
CA GLY A 552 -11.85 28.93 5.76
C GLY A 552 -10.67 28.25 5.06
N LEU A 553 -10.73 28.03 3.74
CA LEU A 553 -9.67 27.41 2.96
C LEU A 553 -8.59 28.46 2.65
N ARG A 554 -7.32 28.16 2.96
CA ARG A 554 -6.18 29.07 2.75
C ARG A 554 -5.19 28.48 1.76
N MET A 555 -4.73 29.30 0.81
CA MET A 555 -3.62 28.96 -0.07
C MET A 555 -2.32 29.06 0.73
N LEU A 556 -1.57 27.96 0.81
CA LEU A 556 -0.23 27.95 1.38
C LEU A 556 0.79 28.25 0.28
N PRO A 557 1.86 28.99 0.57
CA PRO A 557 2.92 29.25 -0.40
C PRO A 557 3.60 27.94 -0.81
N ALA A 558 3.90 27.84 -2.10
CA ALA A 558 4.68 26.76 -2.69
C ALA A 558 6.05 26.64 -2.00
N CYS A 559 6.47 25.40 -1.74
CA CYS A 559 7.74 25.09 -1.07
C CYS A 559 8.52 24.07 -1.90
N SER A 560 9.82 24.34 -2.07
CA SER A 560 10.77 23.44 -2.70
C SER A 560 11.85 23.05 -1.71
N TRP A 561 12.20 21.77 -1.69
CA TRP A 561 13.24 21.21 -0.84
C TRP A 561 14.40 20.70 -1.69
N ILE A 562 15.63 20.91 -1.19
CA ILE A 562 16.86 20.37 -1.76
C ILE A 562 17.75 19.83 -0.65
N GLU A 563 18.37 18.68 -0.88
CA GLU A 563 19.37 18.12 0.03
C GLU A 563 20.78 18.48 -0.46
N VAL A 564 21.52 19.21 0.37
CA VAL A 564 22.90 19.62 0.08
C VAL A 564 23.78 19.11 1.21
N ASN A 565 24.84 18.36 0.89
CA ASN A 565 25.77 17.80 1.88
C ASN A 565 25.08 17.06 3.04
N LYS A 566 23.99 16.32 2.75
CA LYS A 566 23.16 15.59 3.72
C LYS A 566 22.35 16.45 4.69
N GLN A 567 22.13 17.72 4.35
CA GLN A 567 21.27 18.62 5.10
C GLN A 567 20.11 19.06 4.19
N PRO A 568 18.85 18.93 4.65
CA PRO A 568 17.70 19.39 3.90
C PRO A 568 17.54 20.91 4.05
N TYR A 569 17.39 21.60 2.93
CA TYR A 569 17.06 23.02 2.86
C TYR A 569 15.69 23.18 2.21
N ALA A 570 14.85 24.01 2.81
CA ALA A 570 13.53 24.35 2.31
C ALA A 570 13.52 25.81 1.86
N PHE A 571 12.88 26.09 0.73
CA PHE A 571 12.73 27.43 0.19
C PHE A 571 11.25 27.70 -0.09
N LEU A 572 10.78 28.83 0.41
CA LEU A 572 9.52 29.44 -0.01
C LEU A 572 9.77 30.46 -1.12
N CYS A 573 8.72 30.84 -1.84
CA CYS A 573 8.83 31.92 -2.81
C CYS A 573 9.23 33.23 -2.11
N GLY A 574 10.30 33.87 -2.60
CA GLY A 574 10.87 35.08 -1.97
C GLY A 574 11.51 34.86 -0.60
N ASP A 575 11.87 33.62 -0.24
CA ASP A 575 12.47 33.30 1.05
C ASP A 575 13.82 34.00 1.28
N LYS A 576 14.02 34.52 2.49
CA LYS A 576 15.24 35.21 2.95
C LYS A 576 15.81 34.61 4.23
N SER A 577 15.29 33.46 4.66
CA SER A 577 15.66 32.79 5.91
C SER A 577 17.05 32.12 5.87
N HIS A 578 17.59 31.87 4.67
CA HIS A 578 18.86 31.17 4.49
C HIS A 578 20.07 32.07 4.79
N SER A 579 21.12 31.51 5.41
CA SER A 579 22.35 32.23 5.74
C SER A 579 23.04 32.84 4.49
N GLN A 580 23.04 32.10 3.38
CA GLN A 580 23.60 32.51 2.08
C GLN A 580 22.59 33.23 1.16
N THR A 581 21.51 33.82 1.69
CA THR A 581 20.44 34.44 0.86
C THR A 581 20.98 35.39 -0.22
N LYS A 582 21.94 36.26 0.10
CA LYS A 582 22.52 37.21 -0.89
C LYS A 582 23.18 36.50 -2.07
N GLU A 583 23.94 35.44 -1.81
CA GLU A 583 24.65 34.66 -2.83
C GLU A 583 23.66 33.88 -3.70
N ILE A 584 22.64 33.30 -3.09
CA ILE A 584 21.58 32.55 -3.78
C ILE A 584 20.84 33.46 -4.76
N TYR A 585 20.42 34.65 -4.31
CA TYR A 585 19.69 35.60 -5.17
C TYR A 585 20.57 36.10 -6.32
N GLN A 586 21.83 36.45 -6.03
CA GLN A 586 22.78 36.83 -7.07
C GLN A 586 22.99 35.71 -8.09
N LYS A 587 23.03 34.46 -7.63
CA LYS A 587 23.17 33.29 -8.52
C LYS A 587 21.92 33.10 -9.39
N VAL A 588 20.71 33.28 -8.84
CA VAL A 588 19.47 33.29 -9.64
C VAL A 588 19.54 34.40 -10.69
N ASP A 589 19.88 35.63 -10.32
CA ASP A 589 19.97 36.75 -11.27
C ASP A 589 20.94 36.45 -12.43
N ASN A 590 22.11 35.91 -12.11
CA ASN A 590 23.10 35.53 -13.11
C ASN A 590 22.58 34.43 -14.04
N LEU A 591 21.89 33.42 -13.47
CA LEU A 591 21.29 32.33 -14.25
C LEU A 591 20.21 32.85 -15.19
N MET A 592 19.32 33.73 -14.72
CA MET A 592 18.24 34.30 -15.53
C MET A 592 18.82 35.05 -16.73
N VAL A 593 19.86 35.86 -16.53
CA VAL A 593 20.58 36.53 -17.63
C VAL A 593 21.21 35.53 -18.60
N GLU A 594 21.76 34.43 -18.09
CA GLU A 594 22.43 33.41 -18.90
C GLU A 594 21.44 32.61 -19.77
N ILE A 595 20.29 32.21 -19.20
CA ILE A 595 19.26 31.47 -19.94
C ILE A 595 18.48 32.37 -20.91
N SER A 596 18.36 33.68 -20.65
CA SER A 596 17.78 34.64 -21.62
C SER A 596 18.57 34.69 -22.93
N LYS A 597 19.91 34.50 -22.89
CA LYS A 597 20.74 34.38 -24.11
C LYS A 597 20.42 33.13 -24.93
N HIS A 598 19.76 32.15 -24.32
CA HIS A 598 19.38 30.88 -24.93
C HIS A 598 17.87 30.81 -25.23
N GLY A 599 17.19 31.96 -25.29
CA GLY A 599 15.78 32.06 -25.70
C GLY A 599 14.77 31.92 -24.57
N TYR A 600 15.18 32.04 -23.30
CA TYR A 600 14.23 32.13 -22.19
C TYR A 600 13.41 33.43 -22.28
N ILE A 601 12.09 33.30 -22.22
CA ILE A 601 11.13 34.40 -22.14
C ILE A 601 10.40 34.24 -20.81
N GLU A 602 10.43 35.28 -19.96
CA GLU A 602 9.68 35.28 -18.70
C GLU A 602 8.16 35.32 -19.01
N GLU A 603 7.43 34.30 -18.58
CA GLU A 603 5.97 34.31 -18.65
C GLU A 603 5.44 35.28 -17.59
N ASN A 604 4.96 36.45 -18.02
CA ASN A 604 4.11 37.29 -17.19
C ASN A 604 2.75 36.60 -17.07
N GLU A 605 2.53 35.80 -16.02
CA GLU A 605 1.16 35.43 -15.65
C GLU A 605 0.35 36.73 -15.56
N THR A 606 -0.78 36.80 -16.27
CA THR A 606 -1.65 37.98 -16.35
C THR A 606 -2.13 38.34 -14.95
N LEU A 607 -1.39 39.23 -14.30
CA LEU A 607 -1.72 39.75 -12.99
C LEU A 607 -3.05 40.52 -13.08
N LEU A 608 -3.84 40.42 -12.02
CA LEU A 608 -4.96 41.33 -11.79
C LEU A 608 -4.45 42.78 -11.93
N PRO A 609 -5.25 43.73 -12.46
CA PRO A 609 -4.81 45.12 -12.69
C PRO A 609 -4.31 45.90 -11.47
N ASP A 610 -4.37 45.33 -10.26
CA ASP A 610 -4.09 45.97 -8.97
C ASP A 610 -2.91 45.31 -8.22
N VAL A 611 -1.95 44.71 -8.93
CA VAL A 611 -0.81 44.03 -8.31
C VAL A 611 0.42 44.94 -8.22
N ASP A 612 0.90 45.18 -6.99
CA ASP A 612 2.08 46.00 -6.67
C ASP A 612 3.36 45.50 -7.38
N GLU A 613 4.29 46.41 -7.70
CA GLU A 613 5.62 46.10 -8.28
C GLU A 613 6.45 45.11 -7.42
N GLU A 614 6.14 44.98 -6.12
CA GLU A 614 6.75 43.97 -5.24
C GLU A 614 6.31 42.54 -5.57
N GLU A 615 5.08 42.32 -6.04
CA GLU A 615 4.57 40.99 -6.42
C GLU A 615 5.08 40.54 -7.80
N GLN A 616 5.41 41.46 -8.71
CA GLN A 616 6.12 41.12 -9.96
C GLN A 616 7.53 40.56 -9.71
N ARG A 617 8.22 41.05 -8.65
CA ARG A 617 9.52 40.49 -8.24
C ARG A 617 9.41 39.06 -7.68
N ILE A 618 8.25 38.65 -7.19
CA ILE A 618 8.02 37.33 -6.60
C ILE A 618 8.12 36.21 -7.66
N LEU A 619 7.70 36.48 -8.91
CA LEU A 619 7.76 35.52 -10.03
C LEU A 619 9.20 35.13 -10.43
N LYS A 620 10.15 36.07 -10.28
CA LYS A 620 11.57 35.81 -10.54
C LYS A 620 12.19 34.86 -9.51
N TYR A 621 11.71 34.90 -8.26
CA TYR A 621 12.25 34.15 -7.12
C TYR A 621 11.32 33.04 -6.66
N HIS A 622 10.86 32.24 -7.61
CA HIS A 622 10.18 30.98 -7.31
C HIS A 622 11.08 30.06 -6.47
N SER A 623 10.43 29.28 -5.59
CA SER A 623 11.10 28.38 -4.64
C SER A 623 12.08 27.42 -5.33
N GLU A 624 11.74 26.99 -6.54
CA GLU A 624 12.46 26.07 -7.40
C GLU A 624 13.78 26.69 -7.87
N LYS A 625 13.74 27.95 -8.34
CA LYS A 625 14.92 28.69 -8.79
C LYS A 625 15.89 28.94 -7.63
N LEU A 626 15.36 29.28 -6.45
CA LEU A 626 16.15 29.44 -5.22
C LEU A 626 16.82 28.14 -4.77
N ALA A 627 16.07 27.03 -4.78
CA ALA A 627 16.61 25.72 -4.44
C ALA A 627 17.73 25.28 -5.39
N ILE A 628 17.56 25.48 -6.71
CA ILE A 628 18.59 25.18 -7.72
C ILE A 628 19.83 26.04 -7.48
N ALA A 629 19.67 27.34 -7.27
CA ALA A 629 20.79 28.24 -7.01
C ALA A 629 21.57 27.81 -5.76
N CYS A 630 20.88 27.45 -4.67
CA CYS A 630 21.51 26.91 -3.48
C CYS A 630 22.30 25.62 -3.77
N GLY A 631 21.70 24.69 -4.53
CA GLY A 631 22.36 23.46 -4.94
C GLY A 631 23.62 23.70 -5.77
N LEU A 632 23.55 24.61 -6.74
CA LEU A 632 24.68 24.97 -7.61
C LEU A 632 25.84 25.62 -6.86
N ILE A 633 25.56 26.43 -5.83
CA ILE A 633 26.59 27.07 -5.00
C ILE A 633 27.31 26.03 -4.13
N ASN A 634 26.56 25.12 -3.54
CA ASN A 634 27.05 24.29 -2.45
C ASN A 634 27.45 22.85 -2.86
N THR A 635 27.40 22.52 -4.15
CA THR A 635 27.80 21.20 -4.67
C THR A 635 28.76 21.30 -5.87
N PRO A 636 29.65 20.31 -6.07
CA PRO A 636 30.56 20.27 -7.21
C PRO A 636 29.89 20.22 -8.58
N ASN A 637 30.58 20.70 -9.63
CA ASN A 637 30.06 20.89 -11.00
C ASN A 637 29.51 19.65 -11.70
N TRP A 638 29.87 18.45 -11.26
CA TRP A 638 29.42 17.19 -11.84
C TRP A 638 28.28 16.53 -11.05
N THR A 639 27.90 17.08 -9.89
CA THR A 639 26.88 16.47 -9.03
C THR A 639 25.48 16.83 -9.55
N PRO A 640 24.64 15.83 -9.88
CA PRO A 640 23.24 16.07 -10.22
C PRO A 640 22.49 16.70 -9.04
N LEU A 641 21.57 17.60 -9.33
CA LEU A 641 20.73 18.22 -8.31
C LEU A 641 19.39 17.49 -8.21
N GLN A 642 18.93 17.23 -6.99
CA GLN A 642 17.64 16.60 -6.73
C GLN A 642 16.76 17.55 -5.89
N ILE A 643 15.63 17.93 -6.46
CA ILE A 643 14.67 18.86 -5.85
C ILE A 643 13.35 18.14 -5.70
N THR A 644 12.72 18.31 -4.54
CA THR A 644 11.39 17.79 -4.27
C THR A 644 10.44 18.93 -3.97
N GLN A 645 9.20 18.85 -4.44
CA GLN A 645 8.17 19.83 -4.15
C GLN A 645 6.79 19.16 -4.02
N GLY A 646 5.91 19.80 -3.26
CA GLY A 646 4.56 19.28 -2.95
C GLY A 646 3.49 19.73 -3.95
N HIS A 647 3.85 20.59 -4.90
CA HIS A 647 2.99 21.15 -5.94
C HIS A 647 3.52 20.76 -7.34
N ARG A 648 2.76 21.07 -8.40
CA ARG A 648 3.20 20.85 -9.79
C ARG A 648 4.10 22.02 -10.20
N VAL A 649 5.21 21.74 -10.88
CA VAL A 649 6.12 22.77 -11.41
C VAL A 649 5.34 23.67 -12.39
N CYS A 650 5.45 25.00 -12.26
CA CYS A 650 4.83 25.93 -13.22
C CYS A 650 5.55 25.93 -14.58
N GLY A 651 4.88 26.41 -15.63
CA GLY A 651 5.42 26.44 -17.01
C GLY A 651 6.73 27.23 -17.10
N ASP A 652 6.74 28.44 -16.54
CA ASP A 652 7.93 29.28 -16.42
C ASP A 652 9.12 28.57 -15.76
N CYS A 653 8.93 27.94 -14.59
CA CYS A 653 9.99 27.21 -13.92
C CYS A 653 10.43 26.00 -14.73
N HIS A 654 9.51 25.24 -15.33
CA HIS A 654 9.87 24.11 -16.17
C HIS A 654 10.79 24.55 -17.34
N SER A 655 10.44 25.63 -18.02
CA SER A 655 11.23 26.22 -19.11
C SER A 655 12.58 26.77 -18.62
N ALA A 656 12.60 27.46 -17.49
CA ALA A 656 13.83 27.99 -16.90
C ALA A 656 14.79 26.85 -16.51
N ILE A 657 14.31 25.82 -15.82
CA ILE A 657 15.12 24.69 -15.33
C ILE A 657 15.73 23.92 -16.49
N LYS A 658 14.96 23.73 -17.58
CA LYS A 658 15.44 23.12 -18.82
C LYS A 658 16.67 23.83 -19.37
N LEU A 659 16.61 25.16 -19.45
CA LEU A 659 17.72 25.98 -19.92
C LEU A 659 18.86 26.03 -18.92
N ILE A 660 18.58 26.09 -17.60
CA ILE A 660 19.60 26.03 -16.55
C ILE A 660 20.41 24.73 -16.65
N ALA A 661 19.74 23.58 -16.85
CA ALA A 661 20.42 22.30 -17.03
C ALA A 661 21.34 22.30 -18.26
N MET A 662 20.96 23.01 -19.33
CA MET A 662 21.80 23.19 -20.51
C MET A 662 23.04 24.04 -20.24
N VAL A 663 22.87 25.26 -19.68
CA VAL A 663 24.00 26.18 -19.47
C VAL A 663 24.96 25.71 -18.38
N THR A 664 24.45 25.01 -17.35
CA THR A 664 25.29 24.46 -16.29
C THR A 664 25.93 23.12 -16.66
N GLY A 665 25.44 22.45 -17.71
CA GLY A 665 25.84 21.08 -18.06
C GLY A 665 25.53 20.04 -16.98
N ARG A 666 24.61 20.36 -16.06
CA ARG A 666 24.22 19.47 -14.95
C ARG A 666 22.85 18.87 -15.19
N GLU A 667 22.70 17.62 -14.79
CA GLU A 667 21.38 17.02 -14.62
C GLU A 667 20.68 17.64 -13.40
N ILE A 668 19.43 18.06 -13.61
CA ILE A 668 18.55 18.51 -12.53
C ILE A 668 17.33 17.59 -12.53
N VAL A 669 17.07 16.91 -11.42
CA VAL A 669 15.93 16.04 -11.22
C VAL A 669 14.95 16.75 -10.29
N VAL A 670 13.75 17.03 -10.78
CA VAL A 670 12.68 17.67 -9.99
C VAL A 670 11.54 16.68 -9.81
N ARG A 671 11.27 16.29 -8.56
CA ARG A 671 10.07 15.56 -8.18
C ARG A 671 8.98 16.55 -7.80
N ASP A 672 7.93 16.60 -8.60
CA ASP A 672 6.73 17.39 -8.30
C ASP A 672 5.64 16.52 -7.65
N ALA A 673 4.47 17.11 -7.37
CA ALA A 673 3.34 16.39 -6.76
C ALA A 673 2.86 15.17 -7.55
N SER A 674 3.18 15.11 -8.84
CA SER A 674 2.68 14.12 -9.81
C SER A 674 3.74 13.17 -10.34
N ARG A 675 4.98 13.63 -10.59
CA ARG A 675 6.01 12.86 -11.31
C ARG A 675 7.43 13.43 -11.12
N PHE A 676 8.40 12.74 -11.72
CA PHE A 676 9.78 13.19 -11.87
C PHE A 676 10.02 13.81 -13.24
N HIS A 677 10.74 14.93 -13.23
CA HIS A 677 11.25 15.62 -14.40
C HIS A 677 12.77 15.51 -14.39
N HIS A 678 13.34 14.91 -15.43
CA HIS A 678 14.79 14.82 -15.60
C HIS A 678 15.22 15.83 -16.65
N PHE A 679 15.83 16.93 -16.22
CA PHE A 679 16.31 17.99 -17.09
C PHE A 679 17.77 17.72 -17.45
N ARG A 680 18.04 17.50 -18.74
CA ARG A 680 19.38 17.23 -19.29
C ARG A 680 19.54 17.94 -20.63
N ASN A 681 20.62 18.70 -20.80
CA ASN A 681 21.02 19.32 -22.07
C ASN A 681 19.88 20.08 -22.79
N GLY A 682 19.08 20.85 -22.06
CA GLY A 682 18.00 21.64 -22.68
C GLY A 682 16.75 20.83 -23.04
N SER A 683 16.62 19.60 -22.53
CA SER A 683 15.45 18.75 -22.68
C SER A 683 14.94 18.27 -21.31
N CYS A 684 13.66 17.91 -21.24
CA CYS A 684 13.06 17.27 -20.07
C CYS A 684 12.52 15.88 -20.44
N SER A 685 12.63 14.90 -19.54
CA SER A 685 12.09 13.55 -19.76
C SER A 685 10.57 13.51 -20.01
N CYS A 686 9.82 14.56 -19.68
CA CYS A 686 8.40 14.66 -19.98
C CYS A 686 8.11 15.08 -21.44
N GLY A 687 9.12 15.43 -22.24
CA GLY A 687 8.92 15.88 -23.63
C GLY A 687 8.16 17.20 -23.74
N ASP A 688 8.29 18.08 -22.74
CA ASP A 688 7.54 19.34 -22.61
C ASP A 688 6.00 19.18 -22.47
N TYR A 689 5.51 17.95 -22.28
CA TYR A 689 4.13 17.67 -21.87
C TYR A 689 3.96 17.95 -20.37
N TRP A 690 4.08 19.22 -19.97
CA TRP A 690 4.09 19.71 -18.58
C TRP A 690 2.79 19.45 -17.84
#